data_AF-A0A3L7S026-F1
#
_entry.id   AF-A0A3L7S026-F1
#
_cell.length_a   1.000
_cell.length_b   1.000
_cell.length_c   1.000
_cell.angle_alpha   90.00
_cell.angle_beta   90.00
_cell.angle_gamma   90.00
#
_symmetry.space_group_name_H-M   'P 1'
#
loop_
_entity.id
_entity.type
_entity.pdbx_description
1 polymer ?
#
loop_
_entity_poly.entity_id
_entity_poly.type
_entity_poly.pdbx_seq_one_letter_code
_entity_poly.pdbx_strand_id
1 'polypeptide(L)'
;MRLSAKFAPFYWMAVLVFASCMSASGQDTSEPLDVAFTSKLDGTEQRYVAILPPGFRNDTAYDLVIALHGHGSDRWQFVKDNRGECKGSRDAAAEQKMIFVSPDYRAKTSWMGPAAEADMLQMLDDLHGRYRIRDVIVSGGSMGGTSALTFAALHPECVDGVVSLNGTANLVEYPNFLEAIAESYGGSKVDKPEVYRQRSAEFFPDRLTMPVATTTGGKDTLVPADSVLRLMDALKKQGSPAMSLHRPEGGHDTNYEETRSAFRFVIENLAARRKQQPQVLSNSDQPMTIVCLGDSVTGVYYHTGGHRAYPEMLELALKAAHPKATVKVINAGISGNTTRDGLNRLESDVLKHKPDLVTISFGLNDMVRVPIEEYRSNLEHLIDRCREQKSQVVLCTPNAVINTGDRPITKLVEYCEVLRMVGRDKNVPVCDQYMAGEELKQRAPWTWRLTMSDAIHPNMDGHKRMAEELCRVISGARVSLDAVQPPLPILQRTRKQLADGAPLRIMAMEPVAAMVEAAIRQHHPDAKIELTTWTVAGKSLAQLEQEANAQVRAMKPDLVVLTIPAELAVANDEPTMHSMSWIMNWSLSFGLQEWDCVVVHPSVLTPAADPGEDSLIRKLVHAQHLALIDRTSESESAAEIIQRWFKADLSSPPQ
;
A
#
# COMPACT_ATOMS: atom_id res chain seq x y z
N MET A 1 -56.09 6.10 28.78
CA MET A 1 -56.16 7.48 28.28
C MET A 1 -54.82 8.15 28.59
N ARG A 2 -54.01 8.40 27.54
CA ARG A 2 -52.72 9.11 27.49
C ARG A 2 -51.52 8.50 28.26
N LEU A 3 -50.76 7.65 27.55
CA LEU A 3 -49.34 7.42 27.78
C LEU A 3 -48.54 8.68 27.43
N SER A 4 -47.61 9.09 28.29
CA SER A 4 -46.53 10.03 27.99
C SER A 4 -45.21 9.40 28.42
N ALA A 5 -44.54 8.72 27.48
CA ALA A 5 -43.15 8.31 27.64
C ALA A 5 -42.29 9.22 26.76
N LYS A 6 -41.48 10.06 27.40
CA LYS A 6 -40.43 10.85 26.76
C LYS A 6 -39.32 9.90 26.33
N PHE A 7 -39.20 9.62 25.04
CA PHE A 7 -38.04 8.96 24.47
C PHE A 7 -36.99 10.02 24.11
N ALA A 8 -35.83 9.93 24.76
CA ALA A 8 -34.61 10.61 24.36
C ALA A 8 -33.96 9.87 23.17
N PRO A 9 -33.32 10.55 22.21
CA PRO A 9 -32.70 9.89 21.07
C PRO A 9 -31.44 9.13 21.51
N PHE A 10 -31.37 7.89 21.03
CA PHE A 10 -30.23 6.97 21.15
C PHE A 10 -28.96 7.65 20.66
N TYR A 11 -27.98 7.80 21.56
CA TYR A 11 -26.61 8.11 21.19
C TYR A 11 -25.97 6.92 20.49
N TRP A 12 -25.22 7.22 19.45
CA TRP A 12 -24.36 6.32 18.71
C TRP A 12 -23.51 5.45 19.66
N MET A 13 -23.73 4.15 19.60
CA MET A 13 -22.81 3.17 20.20
C MET A 13 -21.62 3.04 19.24
N ALA A 14 -20.68 3.98 19.35
CA ALA A 14 -19.33 3.73 18.87
C ALA A 14 -18.80 2.53 19.64
N VAL A 15 -18.45 1.45 18.93
CA VAL A 15 -17.59 0.41 19.48
C VAL A 15 -16.21 1.03 19.63
N LEU A 16 -16.04 1.77 20.73
CA LEU A 16 -14.75 2.10 21.30
C LEU A 16 -14.12 0.78 21.71
N VAL A 17 -13.22 0.24 20.88
CA VAL A 17 -12.18 -0.65 21.38
C VAL A 17 -11.48 0.15 22.48
N PHE A 18 -11.61 -0.32 23.73
CA PHE A 18 -10.90 0.26 24.86
C PHE A 18 -9.39 0.15 24.59
N ALA A 19 -8.81 1.19 24.00
CA ALA A 19 -7.42 1.53 24.22
C ALA A 19 -7.34 2.01 25.67
N SER A 20 -7.17 1.07 26.59
CA SER A 20 -6.78 1.39 27.96
C SER A 20 -5.46 2.16 27.88
N CYS A 21 -5.54 3.49 27.97
CA CYS A 21 -4.42 4.33 28.32
C CYS A 21 -4.03 3.98 29.76
N MET A 22 -3.22 2.94 29.92
CA MET A 22 -2.56 2.68 31.19
C MET A 22 -1.52 3.78 31.38
N SER A 23 -1.83 4.69 32.29
CA SER A 23 -0.83 5.53 32.94
C SER A 23 0.32 4.65 33.43
N ALA A 24 1.53 4.99 33.02
CA ALA A 24 2.76 4.28 33.35
C ALA A 24 2.99 4.21 34.87
N SER A 25 2.63 3.07 35.46
CA SER A 25 3.25 2.55 36.66
C SER A 25 3.82 1.18 36.28
N GLY A 26 5.14 1.02 36.39
CA GLY A 26 5.91 -0.09 35.84
C GLY A 26 5.28 -1.46 36.08
N GLN A 27 4.60 -1.99 35.06
CA GLN A 27 4.46 -3.42 34.87
C GLN A 27 5.77 -3.93 34.29
N ASP A 28 6.21 -5.08 34.78
CA ASP A 28 7.37 -5.79 34.23
C ASP A 28 7.06 -6.14 32.77
N THR A 29 7.64 -5.41 31.81
CA THR A 29 7.23 -5.43 30.40
C THR A 29 7.56 -6.74 29.68
N SER A 30 8.12 -7.73 30.39
CA SER A 30 8.46 -9.05 29.87
C SER A 30 7.36 -10.11 29.99
N GLU A 31 6.23 -9.82 30.63
CA GLU A 31 5.13 -10.80 30.70
C GLU A 31 4.46 -10.99 29.32
N PRO A 32 4.18 -12.24 28.90
CA PRO A 32 3.51 -12.48 27.62
C PRO A 32 2.08 -11.96 27.59
N LEU A 33 1.76 -11.13 26.59
CA LEU A 33 0.44 -10.57 26.33
C LEU A 33 -0.33 -11.48 25.37
N ASP A 34 -1.39 -12.15 25.83
CA ASP A 34 -2.30 -12.93 24.97
C ASP A 34 -3.35 -11.99 24.35
N VAL A 35 -3.22 -11.72 23.05
CA VAL A 35 -4.03 -10.75 22.32
C VAL A 35 -5.01 -11.47 21.40
N ALA A 36 -6.28 -11.11 21.50
CA ALA A 36 -7.33 -11.53 20.58
C ALA A 36 -7.63 -10.43 19.55
N PHE A 37 -7.96 -10.84 18.33
CA PHE A 37 -8.49 -9.97 17.28
C PHE A 37 -9.56 -10.70 16.46
N THR A 38 -10.45 -9.94 15.84
CA THR A 38 -11.48 -10.48 14.95
C THR A 38 -10.95 -10.49 13.52
N SER A 39 -10.90 -11.66 12.88
CA SER A 39 -10.48 -11.81 11.49
C SER A 39 -11.39 -11.00 10.57
N LYS A 40 -10.80 -10.14 9.75
CA LYS A 40 -11.50 -9.39 8.70
C LYS A 40 -12.00 -10.31 7.58
N LEU A 41 -11.44 -11.52 7.48
CA LEU A 41 -11.81 -12.49 6.44
C LEU A 41 -13.21 -13.07 6.67
N ASP A 42 -13.50 -13.50 7.91
CA ASP A 42 -14.72 -14.27 8.22
C ASP A 42 -15.35 -13.96 9.58
N GLY A 43 -14.82 -12.97 10.32
CA GLY A 43 -15.34 -12.57 11.62
C GLY A 43 -14.98 -13.51 12.78
N THR A 44 -14.15 -14.53 12.56
CA THR A 44 -13.72 -15.44 13.63
C THR A 44 -12.72 -14.78 14.58
N GLU A 45 -12.70 -15.20 15.85
CA GLU A 45 -11.66 -14.75 16.79
C GLU A 45 -10.35 -15.49 16.51
N GLN A 46 -9.28 -14.72 16.37
CA GLN A 46 -7.90 -15.18 16.21
C GLN A 46 -7.04 -14.65 17.34
N ARG A 47 -5.91 -15.32 17.64
CA ARG A 47 -5.04 -14.94 18.75
C ARG A 47 -3.55 -15.01 18.43
N TYR A 48 -2.80 -14.17 19.13
CA TYR A 48 -1.34 -14.22 19.19
C TYR A 48 -0.84 -13.83 20.58
N VAL A 49 0.36 -14.29 20.92
CA VAL A 49 1.06 -13.85 22.12
C VAL A 49 2.16 -12.87 21.72
N ALA A 50 2.24 -11.72 22.38
CA ALA A 50 3.33 -10.75 22.21
C ALA A 50 4.15 -10.59 23.50
N ILE A 51 5.47 -10.53 23.38
CA ILE A 51 6.41 -10.26 24.46
C ILE A 51 7.18 -9.00 24.08
N LEU A 52 7.11 -7.98 24.93
CA LEU A 52 7.82 -6.72 24.71
C LEU A 52 9.21 -6.79 25.37
N PRO A 53 10.23 -6.14 24.78
CA PRO A 53 11.56 -6.14 25.37
C PRO A 53 11.57 -5.37 26.71
N PRO A 54 12.46 -5.72 27.66
CA PRO A 54 12.62 -4.95 28.89
C PRO A 54 12.92 -3.47 28.63
N GLY A 55 12.17 -2.58 29.27
CA GLY A 55 12.29 -1.13 29.08
C GLY A 55 11.71 -0.63 27.75
N PHE A 56 10.71 -1.33 27.22
CA PHE A 56 9.99 -0.95 26.01
C PHE A 56 9.44 0.48 26.06
N ARG A 57 9.50 1.19 24.93
CA ARG A 57 8.99 2.55 24.77
C ARG A 57 8.22 2.70 23.45
N ASN A 58 6.98 3.20 23.52
CA ASN A 58 6.12 3.40 22.34
C ASN A 58 6.72 4.34 21.27
N ASP A 59 7.63 5.24 21.64
CA ASP A 59 8.25 6.18 20.71
C ASP A 59 9.54 5.67 20.06
N THR A 60 10.02 4.49 20.50
CA THR A 60 11.24 3.86 19.99
C THR A 60 10.89 2.79 18.98
N ALA A 61 11.65 2.72 17.89
CA ALA A 61 11.44 1.70 16.87
C ALA A 61 12.24 0.42 17.21
N TYR A 62 11.58 -0.73 17.14
CA TYR A 62 12.12 -2.05 17.48
C TYR A 62 12.05 -3.00 16.28
N ASP A 63 12.92 -4.00 16.23
CA ASP A 63 12.76 -5.10 15.27
C ASP A 63 11.70 -6.07 15.83
N LEU A 64 10.97 -6.76 14.95
CA LEU A 64 9.91 -7.70 15.28
C LEU A 64 10.31 -9.11 14.85
N VAL A 65 10.13 -10.09 15.72
CA VAL A 65 10.18 -11.51 15.38
C VAL A 65 8.77 -12.10 15.45
N ILE A 66 8.31 -12.73 14.38
CA ILE A 66 7.10 -13.54 14.37
C ILE A 66 7.50 -15.02 14.30
N ALA A 67 7.28 -15.75 15.38
CA ALA A 67 7.63 -17.16 15.54
C ALA A 67 6.40 -18.07 15.39
N LEU A 68 6.29 -18.70 14.22
CA LEU A 68 5.21 -19.58 13.80
C LEU A 68 5.38 -20.99 14.40
N HIS A 69 4.31 -21.50 15.01
CA HIS A 69 4.35 -22.79 15.68
C HIS A 69 4.43 -23.99 14.70
N GLY A 70 4.86 -25.13 15.22
CA GLY A 70 4.89 -26.40 14.50
C GLY A 70 3.51 -27.07 14.41
N HIS A 71 3.44 -28.15 13.64
CA HIS A 71 2.22 -28.91 13.41
C HIS A 71 1.60 -29.43 14.73
N GLY A 72 0.31 -29.20 14.93
CA GLY A 72 -0.44 -29.63 16.12
C GLY A 72 -0.23 -28.77 17.36
N SER A 73 0.53 -27.68 17.26
CA SER A 73 0.82 -26.76 18.38
C SER A 73 -0.01 -25.48 18.29
N ASP A 74 0.34 -24.46 19.08
CA ASP A 74 -0.37 -23.18 19.14
C ASP A 74 0.60 -22.03 19.49
N ARG A 75 0.07 -20.81 19.60
CA ARG A 75 0.81 -19.59 19.95
C ARG A 75 1.69 -19.67 21.19
N TRP A 76 1.49 -20.66 22.09
CA TRP A 76 2.31 -20.81 23.28
C TRP A 76 3.59 -21.60 23.06
N GLN A 77 3.74 -22.31 21.93
CA GLN A 77 4.88 -23.18 21.67
C GLN A 77 6.20 -22.41 21.77
N PHE A 78 6.35 -21.37 20.95
CA PHE A 78 7.55 -20.55 20.92
C PHE A 78 7.69 -19.65 22.15
N VAL A 79 6.64 -19.49 22.95
CA VAL A 79 6.66 -18.71 24.20
C VAL A 79 7.19 -19.54 25.37
N LYS A 80 6.79 -20.82 25.48
CA LYS A 80 7.00 -21.63 26.70
C LYS A 80 7.99 -22.78 26.52
N ASP A 81 8.11 -23.34 25.33
CA ASP A 81 8.85 -24.58 25.12
C ASP A 81 10.37 -24.37 25.14
N ASN A 82 11.12 -25.33 25.69
CA ASN A 82 12.58 -25.28 25.84
C ASN A 82 13.33 -26.02 24.72
N ARG A 83 12.63 -26.52 23.70
CA ARG A 83 13.27 -27.01 22.48
C ARG A 83 14.18 -25.97 21.86
N GLY A 84 15.24 -26.43 21.18
CA GLY A 84 16.31 -25.58 20.66
C GLY A 84 15.80 -24.47 19.76
N GLU A 85 14.87 -24.79 18.87
CA GLU A 85 14.22 -23.83 17.98
C GLU A 85 13.41 -22.76 18.73
N CYS A 86 12.68 -23.14 19.79
CA CYS A 86 11.83 -22.22 20.53
C CYS A 86 12.66 -21.31 21.44
N LYS A 87 13.53 -21.90 22.27
CA LYS A 87 14.39 -21.15 23.20
C LYS A 87 15.39 -20.27 22.46
N GLY A 88 16.01 -20.79 21.39
CA GLY A 88 16.97 -20.03 20.58
C GLY A 88 16.35 -18.79 19.97
N SER A 89 15.12 -18.90 19.45
CA SER A 89 14.37 -17.77 18.88
C SER A 89 14.04 -16.70 19.92
N ARG A 90 13.52 -17.10 21.09
CA ARG A 90 13.21 -16.16 22.18
C ARG A 90 14.45 -15.42 22.67
N ASP A 91 15.54 -16.15 22.90
CA ASP A 91 16.77 -15.55 23.41
C ASP A 91 17.40 -14.60 22.37
N ALA A 92 17.32 -14.94 21.08
CA ALA A 92 17.79 -14.06 19.99
C ALA A 92 17.04 -12.73 19.97
N ALA A 93 15.71 -12.78 20.09
CA ALA A 93 14.89 -11.59 20.19
C ALA A 93 15.21 -10.78 21.45
N ALA A 94 15.30 -11.43 22.62
CA ALA A 94 15.57 -10.77 23.89
C ALA A 94 16.91 -10.02 23.91
N GLU A 95 17.98 -10.65 23.41
CA GLU A 95 19.32 -10.03 23.37
C GLU A 95 19.39 -8.79 22.48
N GLN A 96 18.63 -8.80 21.38
CA GLN A 96 18.55 -7.66 20.46
C GLN A 96 17.41 -6.70 20.81
N LYS A 97 16.74 -6.90 21.96
CA LYS A 97 15.61 -6.11 22.44
C LYS A 97 14.49 -6.01 21.40
N MET A 98 14.15 -7.11 20.75
CA MET A 98 13.10 -7.19 19.75
C MET A 98 11.73 -7.41 20.39
N ILE A 99 10.68 -7.01 19.68
CA ILE A 99 9.32 -7.46 19.96
C ILE A 99 9.23 -8.91 19.50
N PHE A 100 8.72 -9.82 20.33
CA PHE A 100 8.57 -11.24 19.98
C PHE A 100 7.09 -11.62 19.95
N VAL A 101 6.60 -12.11 18.82
CA VAL A 101 5.21 -12.49 18.61
C VAL A 101 5.14 -13.97 18.21
N SER A 102 4.20 -14.71 18.78
CA SER A 102 3.86 -16.07 18.33
C SER A 102 2.35 -16.16 18.11
N PRO A 103 1.87 -16.35 16.87
CA PRO A 103 0.44 -16.41 16.56
C PRO A 103 -0.08 -17.85 16.53
N ASP A 104 -1.41 -18.02 16.63
CA ASP A 104 -2.10 -19.25 16.20
C ASP A 104 -2.26 -19.32 14.67
N TYR A 105 -2.20 -18.15 14.01
CA TYR A 105 -2.26 -17.96 12.57
C TYR A 105 -3.25 -18.90 11.87
N ARG A 106 -4.49 -18.93 12.38
CA ARG A 106 -5.67 -19.70 11.96
C ARG A 106 -5.97 -20.99 12.73
N ALA A 107 -4.99 -21.86 12.98
CA ALA A 107 -5.23 -23.22 13.44
C ALA A 107 -3.94 -23.92 13.89
N LYS A 108 -4.09 -24.97 14.69
CA LYS A 108 -2.97 -25.83 15.10
C LYS A 108 -2.26 -26.51 13.91
N THR A 109 -2.93 -26.58 12.76
CA THR A 109 -2.48 -27.22 11.52
C THR A 109 -2.47 -26.24 10.34
N SER A 110 -2.10 -24.98 10.59
CA SER A 110 -2.31 -23.89 9.62
C SER A 110 -1.57 -23.96 8.30
N TRP A 111 -0.36 -24.52 8.19
CA TRP A 111 0.44 -24.63 6.94
C TRP A 111 0.48 -23.39 6.00
N MET A 112 0.19 -22.19 6.51
CA MET A 112 0.04 -20.95 5.73
C MET A 112 -0.97 -21.04 4.57
N GLY A 113 -2.15 -21.62 4.80
CA GLY A 113 -3.27 -21.58 3.84
C GLY A 113 -3.82 -20.16 3.62
N PRO A 114 -4.77 -19.94 2.68
CA PRO A 114 -5.30 -18.61 2.37
C PRO A 114 -5.88 -17.85 3.58
N ALA A 115 -6.54 -18.55 4.49
CA ALA A 115 -7.10 -17.93 5.68
C ALA A 115 -6.03 -17.53 6.71
N ALA A 116 -4.97 -18.35 6.83
CA ALA A 116 -3.81 -18.04 7.66
C ALA A 116 -2.99 -16.87 7.10
N GLU A 117 -2.84 -16.80 5.78
CA GLU A 117 -2.21 -15.68 5.06
C GLU A 117 -2.91 -14.35 5.38
N ALA A 118 -4.25 -14.32 5.24
CA ALA A 118 -5.05 -13.13 5.51
C ALA A 118 -4.94 -12.66 6.97
N ASP A 119 -4.96 -13.59 7.94
CA ASP A 119 -4.82 -13.24 9.35
C ASP A 119 -3.41 -12.77 9.72
N MET A 120 -2.39 -13.34 9.09
CA MET A 120 -1.00 -12.91 9.26
C MET A 120 -0.80 -11.48 8.77
N LEU A 121 -1.36 -11.12 7.62
CA LEU A 121 -1.33 -9.75 7.09
C LEU A 121 -2.08 -8.79 8.02
N GLN A 122 -3.29 -9.14 8.45
CA GLN A 122 -4.05 -8.32 9.40
C GLN A 122 -3.30 -8.13 10.72
N MET A 123 -2.68 -9.19 11.25
CA MET A 123 -1.88 -9.10 12.47
C MET A 123 -0.68 -8.17 12.29
N LEU A 124 -0.01 -8.22 11.13
CA LEU A 124 1.08 -7.30 10.81
C LEU A 124 0.61 -5.84 10.76
N ASP A 125 -0.55 -5.57 10.15
CA ASP A 125 -1.15 -4.22 10.16
C ASP A 125 -1.43 -3.74 11.59
N ASP A 126 -2.04 -4.60 12.41
CA ASP A 126 -2.34 -4.30 13.81
C ASP A 126 -1.06 -4.04 14.61
N LEU A 127 0.01 -4.81 14.38
CA LEU A 127 1.31 -4.64 15.02
C LEU A 127 1.99 -3.34 14.58
N HIS A 128 1.95 -2.99 13.29
CA HIS A 128 2.47 -1.70 12.79
C HIS A 128 1.66 -0.51 13.31
N GLY A 129 0.35 -0.68 13.51
CA GLY A 129 -0.49 0.34 14.12
C GLY A 129 -0.22 0.55 15.61
N ARG A 130 0.21 -0.49 16.32
CA ARG A 130 0.49 -0.44 17.78
C ARG A 130 1.93 -0.07 18.09
N TYR A 131 2.88 -0.49 17.27
CA TYR A 131 4.30 -0.43 17.56
C TYR A 131 5.08 0.17 16.40
N ARG A 132 6.14 0.91 16.72
CA ARG A 132 7.13 1.33 15.72
C ARG A 132 8.03 0.15 15.39
N ILE A 133 7.76 -0.51 14.27
CA ILE A 133 8.53 -1.68 13.82
C ILE A 133 9.51 -1.22 12.74
N ARG A 134 10.78 -1.60 12.89
CA ARG A 134 11.83 -1.31 11.90
C ARG A 134 11.94 -2.42 10.86
N ASP A 135 12.12 -3.65 11.32
CA ASP A 135 12.32 -4.82 10.48
C ASP A 135 11.48 -5.99 11.01
N VAL A 136 10.90 -6.77 10.10
CA VAL A 136 10.11 -7.98 10.42
C VAL A 136 10.90 -9.23 10.07
N ILE A 137 11.20 -10.06 11.07
CA ILE A 137 11.80 -11.37 10.92
C ILE A 137 10.71 -12.43 11.12
N VAL A 138 10.47 -13.26 10.11
CA VAL A 138 9.55 -14.40 10.24
C VAL A 138 10.36 -15.68 10.47
N SER A 139 9.98 -16.43 11.50
CA SER A 139 10.63 -17.66 11.89
C SER A 139 9.63 -18.75 12.25
N GLY A 140 10.06 -20.00 12.28
CA GLY A 140 9.27 -21.11 12.81
C GLY A 140 9.98 -22.44 12.66
N GLY A 141 9.44 -23.45 13.34
CA GLY A 141 9.94 -24.83 13.31
C GLY A 141 9.02 -25.76 12.52
N SER A 142 9.55 -26.70 11.74
CA SER A 142 8.74 -27.72 11.04
C SER A 142 7.68 -27.11 10.12
N MET A 143 6.38 -27.33 10.37
CA MET A 143 5.27 -26.60 9.70
C MET A 143 5.42 -25.08 9.78
N GLY A 144 5.84 -24.53 10.92
CA GLY A 144 6.08 -23.10 11.10
C GLY A 144 7.26 -22.60 10.26
N GLY A 145 8.32 -23.40 10.13
CA GLY A 145 9.47 -23.09 9.28
C GLY A 145 9.12 -23.12 7.79
N THR A 146 8.27 -24.06 7.40
CA THR A 146 7.64 -24.11 6.07
C THR A 146 6.80 -22.86 5.84
N SER A 147 5.94 -22.53 6.80
CA SER A 147 5.04 -21.37 6.74
C SER A 147 5.81 -20.05 6.68
N ALA A 148 6.98 -19.96 7.33
CA ALA A 148 7.85 -18.79 7.26
C ALA A 148 8.42 -18.58 5.85
N LEU A 149 8.91 -19.64 5.20
CA LEU A 149 9.37 -19.59 3.82
C LEU A 149 8.22 -19.25 2.86
N THR A 150 7.07 -19.90 3.04
CA THR A 150 5.86 -19.66 2.25
C THR A 150 5.41 -18.21 2.36
N PHE A 151 5.26 -17.68 3.58
CA PHE A 151 4.79 -16.31 3.80
C PHE A 151 5.77 -15.29 3.23
N ALA A 152 7.08 -15.49 3.40
CA ALA A 152 8.08 -14.60 2.81
C ALA A 152 8.10 -14.64 1.27
N ALA A 153 7.79 -15.78 0.65
CA ALA A 153 7.70 -15.88 -0.82
C ALA A 153 6.40 -15.28 -1.37
N LEU A 154 5.31 -15.29 -0.59
CA LEU A 154 4.03 -14.66 -0.94
C LEU A 154 4.06 -13.15 -0.72
N HIS A 155 4.70 -12.70 0.38
CA HIS A 155 4.74 -11.32 0.84
C HIS A 155 6.17 -10.85 1.13
N PRO A 156 7.07 -10.87 0.12
CA PRO A 156 8.45 -10.42 0.32
C PRO A 156 8.52 -8.94 0.73
N GLU A 157 7.50 -8.15 0.41
CA GLU A 157 7.35 -6.77 0.85
C GLU A 157 7.13 -6.65 2.36
N CYS A 158 6.57 -7.66 3.03
CA CYS A 158 6.24 -7.62 4.46
C CYS A 158 7.33 -8.23 5.36
N VAL A 159 8.37 -8.84 4.78
CA VAL A 159 9.36 -9.63 5.50
C VAL A 159 10.77 -9.14 5.20
N ASP A 160 11.48 -8.67 6.22
CA ASP A 160 12.84 -8.17 6.09
C ASP A 160 13.89 -9.25 6.40
N GLY A 161 13.51 -10.39 6.99
CA GLY A 161 14.39 -11.54 7.20
C GLY A 161 13.65 -12.85 7.52
N VAL A 162 14.26 -13.99 7.21
CA VAL A 162 13.64 -15.32 7.39
C VAL A 162 14.56 -16.27 8.15
N VAL A 163 14.02 -16.96 9.15
CA VAL A 163 14.69 -18.06 9.87
C VAL A 163 13.82 -19.31 9.86
N SER A 164 14.07 -20.24 8.93
CA SER A 164 13.30 -21.49 8.79
C SER A 164 14.01 -22.66 9.48
N LEU A 165 13.42 -23.22 10.52
CA LEU A 165 14.04 -24.24 11.35
C LEU A 165 13.45 -25.63 11.00
N ASN A 166 14.15 -26.42 10.18
CA ASN A 166 13.69 -27.70 9.62
C ASN A 166 12.32 -27.64 8.92
N GLY A 167 12.10 -26.63 8.07
CA GLY A 167 10.93 -26.55 7.19
C GLY A 167 11.12 -27.28 5.85
N THR A 168 10.07 -27.33 5.03
CA THR A 168 10.14 -27.68 3.59
C THR A 168 9.94 -26.42 2.75
N ALA A 169 10.53 -26.36 1.56
CA ALA A 169 10.35 -25.27 0.60
C ALA A 169 9.39 -25.63 -0.55
N ASN A 170 8.94 -26.89 -0.64
CA ASN A 170 8.13 -27.37 -1.76
C ASN A 170 7.02 -28.31 -1.30
N LEU A 171 5.81 -27.77 -1.32
CA LEU A 171 4.59 -28.47 -0.89
C LEU A 171 3.93 -29.28 -2.01
N VAL A 172 4.36 -29.08 -3.27
CA VAL A 172 3.88 -29.90 -4.39
C VAL A 172 4.43 -31.33 -4.28
N GLU A 173 5.72 -31.47 -3.99
CA GLU A 173 6.36 -32.79 -3.82
C GLU A 173 6.29 -33.34 -2.40
N TYR A 174 5.97 -32.50 -1.40
CA TYR A 174 5.95 -32.93 0.00
C TYR A 174 4.96 -34.09 0.22
N PRO A 175 5.41 -35.22 0.81
CA PRO A 175 4.58 -36.42 0.91
C PRO A 175 3.79 -36.53 2.21
N ASN A 176 4.11 -35.70 3.21
CA ASN A 176 3.59 -35.85 4.57
C ASN A 176 2.49 -34.81 4.88
N PHE A 177 1.67 -35.08 5.90
CA PHE A 177 0.61 -34.19 6.39
C PHE A 177 -0.42 -33.74 5.34
N LEU A 178 -0.64 -34.55 4.29
CA LEU A 178 -1.46 -34.17 3.13
C LEU A 178 -2.89 -33.74 3.50
N GLU A 179 -3.53 -34.43 4.44
CA GLU A 179 -4.89 -34.12 4.89
C GLU A 179 -4.97 -32.74 5.56
N ALA A 180 -4.07 -32.46 6.50
CA ALA A 180 -4.01 -31.19 7.19
C ALA A 180 -3.64 -30.02 6.26
N ILE A 181 -2.73 -30.25 5.29
CA ILE A 181 -2.40 -29.25 4.28
C ILE A 181 -3.62 -29.00 3.38
N ALA A 182 -4.33 -30.06 2.97
CA ALA A 182 -5.52 -29.92 2.14
C ALA A 182 -6.66 -29.17 2.85
N GLU A 183 -6.86 -29.42 4.14
CA GLU A 183 -7.80 -28.66 4.98
C GLU A 183 -7.43 -27.18 5.02
N SER A 184 -6.15 -26.89 5.31
CA SER A 184 -5.64 -25.52 5.32
C SER A 184 -5.79 -24.82 3.96
N TYR A 185 -5.63 -25.54 2.85
CA TYR A 185 -5.56 -24.97 1.49
C TYR A 185 -6.92 -24.97 0.80
N GLY A 186 -7.96 -25.54 1.44
CA GLY A 186 -9.30 -25.68 0.88
C GLY A 186 -9.38 -26.68 -0.28
N GLY A 187 -8.51 -27.70 -0.30
CA GLY A 187 -8.48 -28.76 -1.31
C GLY A 187 -7.11 -29.42 -1.43
N SER A 188 -7.06 -30.61 -2.05
CA SER A 188 -5.80 -31.33 -2.25
C SER A 188 -4.92 -30.68 -3.32
N LYS A 189 -3.66 -31.11 -3.45
CA LYS A 189 -2.77 -30.66 -4.54
C LYS A 189 -3.24 -31.05 -5.94
N VAL A 190 -4.20 -31.97 -6.05
CA VAL A 190 -4.87 -32.30 -7.32
C VAL A 190 -5.99 -31.30 -7.61
N ASP A 191 -6.73 -30.88 -6.59
CA ASP A 191 -7.87 -29.96 -6.73
C ASP A 191 -7.42 -28.49 -6.84
N LYS A 192 -6.31 -28.15 -6.20
CA LYS A 192 -5.80 -26.78 -6.04
C LYS A 192 -4.31 -26.67 -6.40
N PRO A 193 -3.85 -27.17 -7.57
CA PRO A 193 -2.42 -27.26 -7.90
C PRO A 193 -1.70 -25.90 -7.78
N GLU A 194 -2.35 -24.81 -8.17
CA GLU A 194 -1.72 -23.49 -8.11
C GLU A 194 -1.59 -22.93 -6.69
N VAL A 195 -2.48 -23.30 -5.76
CA VAL A 195 -2.36 -22.89 -4.35
C VAL A 195 -1.09 -23.51 -3.74
N TYR A 196 -0.83 -24.78 -4.02
CA TYR A 196 0.38 -25.49 -3.59
C TYR A 196 1.63 -24.96 -4.27
N ARG A 197 1.57 -24.69 -5.58
CA ARG A 197 2.68 -24.10 -6.32
C ARG A 197 3.05 -22.73 -5.75
N GLN A 198 2.10 -21.82 -5.61
CA GLN A 198 2.32 -20.47 -5.08
C GLN A 198 2.90 -20.47 -3.66
N ARG A 199 2.58 -21.49 -2.86
CA ARG A 199 3.05 -21.63 -1.47
C ARG A 199 4.36 -22.43 -1.34
N SER A 200 4.94 -22.85 -2.45
CA SER A 200 6.23 -23.53 -2.50
C SER A 200 7.33 -22.51 -2.82
N ALA A 201 8.00 -22.02 -1.77
CA ALA A 201 9.07 -21.03 -1.88
C ALA A 201 10.21 -21.45 -2.82
N GLU A 202 10.44 -22.75 -3.01
CA GLU A 202 11.41 -23.29 -3.96
C GLU A 202 11.19 -22.76 -5.39
N PHE A 203 9.95 -22.48 -5.79
CA PHE A 203 9.65 -22.00 -7.14
C PHE A 203 9.82 -20.49 -7.33
N PHE A 204 10.07 -19.74 -6.25
CA PHE A 204 10.17 -18.27 -6.28
C PHE A 204 11.40 -17.76 -5.51
N PRO A 205 12.62 -18.27 -5.78
CA PRO A 205 13.81 -17.80 -5.10
C PRO A 205 14.06 -16.30 -5.32
N ASP A 206 13.66 -15.77 -6.47
CA ASP A 206 13.76 -14.36 -6.86
C ASP A 206 12.97 -13.43 -5.94
N ARG A 207 11.90 -13.92 -5.30
CA ARG A 207 11.12 -13.15 -4.32
C ARG A 207 11.80 -13.06 -2.96
N LEU A 208 12.66 -14.00 -2.62
CA LEU A 208 13.40 -14.00 -1.36
C LEU A 208 14.67 -13.14 -1.47
N THR A 209 14.45 -11.83 -1.51
CA THR A 209 15.50 -10.80 -1.60
C THR A 209 16.09 -10.41 -0.23
N MET A 210 15.42 -10.84 0.84
CA MET A 210 15.86 -10.64 2.23
C MET A 210 16.89 -11.70 2.67
N PRO A 211 17.60 -11.50 3.79
CA PRO A 211 18.44 -12.53 4.37
C PRO A 211 17.63 -13.75 4.81
N VAL A 212 18.03 -14.93 4.33
CA VAL A 212 17.38 -16.21 4.67
C VAL A 212 18.38 -17.13 5.36
N ALA A 213 18.02 -17.62 6.55
CA ALA A 213 18.75 -18.66 7.25
C ALA A 213 17.88 -19.92 7.42
N THR A 214 18.45 -21.09 7.17
CA THR A 214 17.74 -22.37 7.31
C THR A 214 18.55 -23.40 8.10
N THR A 215 17.86 -24.26 8.85
CA THR A 215 18.41 -25.50 9.40
C THR A 215 17.73 -26.70 8.75
N THR A 216 18.48 -27.77 8.51
CA THR A 216 17.93 -29.03 7.97
C THR A 216 18.70 -30.26 8.49
N GLY A 217 18.00 -31.40 8.64
CA GLY A 217 18.60 -32.70 8.94
C GLY A 217 18.57 -33.65 7.74
N GLY A 218 19.70 -34.27 7.40
CA GLY A 218 19.81 -35.19 6.26
C GLY A 218 19.13 -36.55 6.48
N LYS A 219 18.82 -36.91 7.73
CA LYS A 219 18.03 -38.11 8.09
C LYS A 219 16.59 -37.77 8.50
N ASP A 220 16.16 -36.53 8.28
CA ASP A 220 14.79 -36.11 8.57
C ASP A 220 13.81 -36.73 7.56
N THR A 221 13.00 -37.68 8.02
CA THR A 221 11.95 -38.31 7.22
C THR A 221 10.58 -37.63 7.38
N LEU A 222 10.43 -36.78 8.41
CA LEU A 222 9.22 -36.01 8.66
C LEU A 222 9.18 -34.79 7.73
N VAL A 223 10.28 -34.07 7.64
CA VAL A 223 10.46 -32.91 6.75
C VAL A 223 11.77 -33.04 5.98
N PRO A 224 11.77 -33.77 4.84
CA PRO A 224 12.99 -33.99 4.05
C PRO A 224 13.66 -32.69 3.61
N ALA A 225 14.99 -32.64 3.71
CA ALA A 225 15.80 -31.43 3.51
C ALA A 225 15.90 -30.97 2.04
N ASP A 226 15.63 -31.85 1.07
CA ASP A 226 16.02 -31.66 -0.33
C ASP A 226 15.47 -30.36 -0.95
N SER A 227 14.20 -30.04 -0.70
CA SER A 227 13.57 -28.84 -1.25
C SER A 227 14.22 -27.55 -0.71
N VAL A 228 14.54 -27.51 0.58
CA VAL A 228 15.23 -26.38 1.20
C VAL A 228 16.66 -26.27 0.68
N LEU A 229 17.38 -27.39 0.53
CA LEU A 229 18.74 -27.36 0.00
C LEU A 229 18.77 -26.79 -1.44
N ARG A 230 17.81 -27.17 -2.29
CA ARG A 230 17.68 -26.60 -3.64
C ARG A 230 17.34 -25.12 -3.62
N LEU A 231 16.41 -24.69 -2.75
CA LEU A 231 16.12 -23.27 -2.57
C LEU A 231 17.37 -22.49 -2.15
N MET A 232 18.11 -22.96 -1.14
CA MET A 232 19.30 -22.27 -0.64
C MET A 232 20.43 -22.19 -1.67
N ASP A 233 20.56 -23.19 -2.55
CA ASP A 233 21.48 -23.13 -3.69
C ASP A 233 21.04 -22.07 -4.72
N ALA A 234 19.75 -21.97 -5.03
CA ALA A 234 19.21 -20.93 -5.90
C ALA A 234 19.46 -19.52 -5.34
N LEU A 235 19.20 -19.30 -4.04
CA LEU A 235 19.44 -18.02 -3.37
C LEU A 235 20.92 -17.62 -3.41
N LYS A 236 21.84 -18.57 -3.21
CA LYS A 236 23.29 -18.31 -3.33
C LYS A 236 23.68 -17.94 -4.75
N LYS A 237 23.14 -18.62 -5.76
CA LYS A 237 23.45 -18.37 -7.18
C LYS A 237 23.02 -16.99 -7.65
N GLN A 238 21.92 -16.46 -7.12
CA GLN A 238 21.45 -15.10 -7.45
C GLN A 238 22.05 -14.00 -6.56
N GLY A 239 22.88 -14.35 -5.57
CA GLY A 239 23.54 -13.38 -4.69
C GLY A 239 22.70 -12.90 -3.50
N SER A 240 21.58 -13.55 -3.18
CA SER A 240 20.83 -13.26 -1.95
C SER A 240 21.64 -13.67 -0.71
N PRO A 241 21.59 -12.92 0.41
CA PRO A 241 22.20 -13.34 1.66
C PRO A 241 21.55 -14.62 2.20
N ALA A 242 22.22 -15.76 2.04
CA ALA A 242 21.65 -17.06 2.35
C ALA A 242 22.61 -17.93 3.19
N MET A 243 22.14 -18.38 4.36
CA MET A 243 22.88 -19.29 5.24
C MET A 243 22.12 -20.61 5.44
N SER A 244 22.73 -21.72 5.07
CA SER A 244 22.17 -23.06 5.27
C SER A 244 23.02 -23.84 6.27
N LEU A 245 22.41 -24.20 7.39
CA LEU A 245 22.97 -25.02 8.46
C LEU A 245 22.44 -26.45 8.33
N HIS A 246 23.06 -27.21 7.43
CA HIS A 246 22.66 -28.59 7.14
C HIS A 246 23.47 -29.60 7.98
N ARG A 247 22.77 -30.52 8.65
CA ARG A 247 23.38 -31.66 9.37
C ARG A 247 23.11 -32.96 8.61
N PRO A 248 24.06 -33.52 7.84
CA PRO A 248 23.83 -34.74 7.06
C PRO A 248 23.32 -35.92 7.90
N GLU A 249 23.82 -36.06 9.13
CA GLU A 249 23.43 -37.13 10.05
C GLU A 249 22.29 -36.73 11.01
N GLY A 250 21.78 -35.50 10.92
CA GLY A 250 20.77 -34.94 11.82
C GLY A 250 19.35 -35.38 11.49
N GLY A 251 18.49 -35.45 12.51
CA GLY A 251 17.05 -35.73 12.39
C GLY A 251 16.19 -34.46 12.31
N HIS A 252 14.94 -34.55 12.76
CA HIS A 252 13.95 -33.46 12.69
C HIS A 252 14.14 -32.35 13.76
N ASP A 253 15.06 -32.51 14.70
CA ASP A 253 15.36 -31.48 15.69
C ASP A 253 16.23 -30.36 15.11
N THR A 254 16.12 -29.15 15.66
CA THR A 254 17.09 -28.08 15.45
C THR A 254 17.68 -27.71 16.81
N ASN A 255 19.01 -27.58 16.89
CA ASN A 255 19.62 -27.27 18.17
C ASN A 255 19.63 -25.75 18.47
N TYR A 256 19.85 -25.43 19.73
CA TYR A 256 19.85 -24.05 20.23
C TYR A 256 20.89 -23.17 19.54
N GLU A 257 22.13 -23.65 19.42
CA GLU A 257 23.23 -22.87 18.82
C GLU A 257 23.01 -22.60 17.33
N GLU A 258 22.46 -23.56 16.59
CA GLU A 258 22.08 -23.38 15.18
C GLU A 258 21.00 -22.31 15.03
N THR A 259 19.97 -22.36 15.87
CA THR A 259 18.91 -21.36 15.89
C THR A 259 19.49 -19.96 16.15
N ARG A 260 20.36 -19.85 17.15
CA ARG A 260 21.05 -18.61 17.52
C ARG A 260 21.95 -18.09 16.41
N SER A 261 22.66 -18.97 15.72
CA SER A 261 23.47 -18.62 14.55
C SER A 261 22.59 -18.12 13.39
N ALA A 262 21.47 -18.80 13.12
CA ALA A 262 20.50 -18.43 12.09
C ALA A 262 19.96 -17.01 12.30
N PHE A 263 19.50 -16.70 13.51
CA PHE A 263 19.06 -15.35 13.84
C PHE A 263 20.18 -14.32 13.72
N ARG A 264 21.38 -14.62 14.24
CA ARG A 264 22.52 -13.69 14.17
C ARG A 264 22.84 -13.30 12.74
N PHE A 265 22.90 -14.28 11.83
CA PHE A 265 23.12 -14.04 10.41
C PHE A 265 22.09 -13.07 9.83
N VAL A 266 20.80 -13.31 10.08
CA VAL A 266 19.73 -12.44 9.56
C VAL A 266 19.85 -11.03 10.13
N ILE A 267 20.05 -10.91 11.44
CA ILE A 267 20.12 -9.62 12.16
C ILE A 267 21.34 -8.79 11.72
N GLU A 268 22.49 -9.43 11.52
CA GLU A 268 23.70 -8.76 11.05
C GLU A 268 23.54 -8.24 9.61
N ASN A 269 22.92 -9.02 8.72
CA ASN A 269 22.63 -8.59 7.36
C ASN A 269 21.61 -7.44 7.31
N LEU A 270 20.58 -7.47 8.15
CA LEU A 270 19.63 -6.37 8.33
C LEU A 270 20.34 -5.09 8.81
N ALA A 271 21.21 -5.21 9.81
CA ALA A 271 21.99 -4.09 10.30
C ALA A 271 22.94 -3.52 9.24
N ALA A 272 23.55 -4.37 8.41
CA ALA A 272 24.37 -3.94 7.29
C ALA A 272 23.55 -3.19 6.23
N ARG A 273 22.36 -3.70 5.87
CA ARG A 273 21.43 -3.04 4.93
C ARG A 273 21.03 -1.65 5.40
N ARG A 274 20.71 -1.47 6.69
CA ARG A 274 20.36 -0.17 7.27
C ARG A 274 21.50 0.85 7.23
N LYS A 275 22.76 0.40 7.40
CA LYS A 275 23.94 1.28 7.28
C LYS A 275 24.16 1.79 5.87
N GLN A 276 23.64 1.09 4.86
CA GLN A 276 23.74 1.47 3.45
C GLN A 276 22.56 2.35 2.99
N GLN A 277 21.45 2.39 3.74
CA GLN A 277 20.30 3.25 3.42
C GLN A 277 20.56 4.70 3.83
N PRO A 278 20.07 5.68 3.04
CA PRO A 278 20.21 7.09 3.37
C PRO A 278 19.37 7.40 4.61
N GLN A 279 20.00 7.60 5.77
CA GLN A 279 19.30 8.03 6.98
C GLN A 279 19.06 9.54 6.98
N VAL A 280 18.34 10.04 5.96
CA VAL A 280 18.12 11.48 5.76
C VAL A 280 17.48 12.11 6.99
N LEU A 281 16.55 11.39 7.65
CA LEU A 281 15.73 11.88 8.76
C LEU A 281 16.23 11.50 10.17
N SER A 282 17.44 10.97 10.33
CA SER A 282 17.92 10.48 11.63
C SER A 282 18.14 11.55 12.72
N ASN A 283 18.13 12.85 12.37
CA ASN A 283 18.24 13.96 13.32
C ASN A 283 16.99 14.85 13.27
N SER A 284 16.07 14.63 14.21
CA SER A 284 14.70 15.16 14.22
C SER A 284 14.52 16.63 14.61
N ASP A 285 15.59 17.42 14.74
CA ASP A 285 15.51 18.76 15.33
C ASP A 285 15.62 19.91 14.32
N GLN A 286 15.95 19.64 13.06
CA GLN A 286 16.06 20.67 12.01
C GLN A 286 14.95 20.52 10.96
N PRO A 287 14.34 21.63 10.51
CA PRO A 287 13.43 21.61 9.36
C PRO A 287 14.12 21.07 8.12
N MET A 288 13.46 20.12 7.43
CA MET A 288 13.95 19.49 6.22
C MET A 288 13.13 19.93 5.01
N THR A 289 13.82 20.34 3.95
CA THR A 289 13.21 20.63 2.65
C THR A 289 13.55 19.52 1.65
N ILE A 290 12.53 18.86 1.14
CA ILE A 290 12.63 17.84 0.09
C ILE A 290 12.05 18.42 -1.19
N VAL A 291 12.73 18.29 -2.32
CA VAL A 291 12.18 18.65 -3.64
C VAL A 291 12.03 17.41 -4.50
N CYS A 292 10.82 17.16 -5.01
CA CYS A 292 10.54 16.07 -5.92
C CYS A 292 10.58 16.56 -7.37
N LEU A 293 11.69 16.29 -8.07
CA LEU A 293 11.90 16.65 -9.47
C LEU A 293 11.44 15.50 -10.38
N GLY A 294 10.52 15.77 -11.30
CA GLY A 294 10.08 14.74 -12.24
C GLY A 294 9.10 15.21 -13.31
N ASP A 295 8.36 14.26 -13.87
CA ASP A 295 7.43 14.46 -14.98
C ASP A 295 5.95 14.54 -14.52
N SER A 296 5.01 14.10 -15.37
CA SER A 296 3.57 14.07 -15.10
C SER A 296 3.17 13.19 -13.92
N VAL A 297 3.96 12.17 -13.57
CA VAL A 297 3.69 11.34 -12.38
C VAL A 297 4.06 12.09 -11.10
N THR A 298 5.02 13.02 -11.18
CA THR A 298 5.37 13.87 -10.04
C THR A 298 4.42 15.05 -9.89
N GLY A 299 3.95 15.62 -10.99
CA GLY A 299 3.06 16.79 -10.98
C GLY A 299 1.60 16.46 -10.63
N VAL A 300 0.80 17.52 -10.47
CA VAL A 300 -0.63 17.45 -10.14
C VAL A 300 -1.46 17.60 -11.41
N TYR A 301 -2.24 16.57 -11.75
CA TYR A 301 -3.06 16.50 -12.97
C TYR A 301 -4.35 15.71 -12.72
N TYR A 302 -5.19 15.60 -13.74
CA TYR A 302 -6.47 14.88 -13.67
C TYR A 302 -6.37 13.46 -13.08
N HIS A 303 -5.26 12.73 -13.29
CA HIS A 303 -5.12 11.33 -12.88
C HIS A 303 -5.19 11.12 -11.35
N THR A 304 -4.98 12.19 -10.58
CA THR A 304 -5.01 12.24 -9.10
C THR A 304 -6.10 13.18 -8.56
N GLY A 305 -7.12 13.45 -9.38
CA GLY A 305 -8.16 14.43 -9.06
C GLY A 305 -7.69 15.88 -9.21
N GLY A 306 -6.44 16.14 -9.63
CA GLY A 306 -5.91 17.48 -9.90
C GLY A 306 -5.72 18.39 -8.70
N HIS A 307 -5.70 17.81 -7.48
CA HIS A 307 -5.44 18.54 -6.25
C HIS A 307 -4.07 18.25 -5.66
N ARG A 308 -3.67 16.98 -5.66
CA ARG A 308 -2.47 16.48 -4.97
C ARG A 308 -1.75 15.45 -5.80
N ALA A 309 -0.51 15.15 -5.45
CA ALA A 309 0.29 14.09 -6.05
C ALA A 309 1.18 13.43 -4.97
N TYR A 310 2.05 12.49 -5.38
CA TYR A 310 2.85 11.73 -4.43
C TYR A 310 3.79 12.62 -3.59
N PRO A 311 4.27 13.81 -4.04
CA PRO A 311 5.08 14.68 -3.18
C PRO A 311 4.37 15.11 -1.89
N GLU A 312 3.08 15.44 -1.95
CA GLU A 312 2.33 15.75 -0.71
C GLU A 312 2.05 14.49 0.10
N MET A 313 1.74 13.37 -0.57
CA MET A 313 1.59 12.08 0.12
C MET A 313 2.87 11.66 0.84
N LEU A 314 4.04 11.97 0.27
CA LEU A 314 5.34 11.74 0.90
C LEU A 314 5.49 12.62 2.15
N GLU A 315 5.08 13.88 2.09
CA GLU A 315 5.08 14.75 3.28
C GLU A 315 4.23 14.16 4.41
N LEU A 316 3.02 13.67 4.09
CA LEU A 316 2.14 13.01 5.06
C LEU A 316 2.75 11.72 5.59
N ALA A 317 3.33 10.89 4.73
CA ALA A 317 4.01 9.65 5.11
C ALA A 317 5.18 9.91 6.07
N LEU A 318 6.03 10.88 5.75
CA LEU A 318 7.17 11.26 6.57
C LEU A 318 6.74 11.87 7.92
N LYS A 319 5.67 12.66 7.95
CA LYS A 319 5.07 13.15 9.20
C LYS A 319 4.49 12.02 10.05
N ALA A 320 3.85 11.03 9.43
CA ALA A 320 3.34 9.85 10.15
C ALA A 320 4.50 9.01 10.74
N ALA A 321 5.55 8.78 9.94
CA ALA A 321 6.76 8.07 10.37
C ALA A 321 7.53 8.82 11.47
N HIS A 322 7.64 10.14 11.34
CA HIS A 322 8.40 11.02 12.24
C HIS A 322 7.57 12.25 12.67
N PRO A 323 6.63 12.10 13.62
CA PRO A 323 5.73 13.19 14.04
C PRO A 323 6.40 14.43 14.63
N LYS A 324 7.68 14.32 15.04
CA LYS A 324 8.48 15.43 15.56
C LYS A 324 9.29 16.14 14.48
N ALA A 325 9.49 15.50 13.32
CA ALA A 325 10.25 16.08 12.23
C ALA A 325 9.44 17.20 11.57
N THR A 326 10.09 18.33 11.32
CA THR A 326 9.51 19.39 10.50
C THR A 326 9.93 19.14 9.06
N VAL A 327 9.05 18.57 8.24
CA VAL A 327 9.34 18.24 6.84
C VAL A 327 8.45 19.07 5.92
N LYS A 328 9.06 19.65 4.89
CA LYS A 328 8.39 20.30 3.77
C LYS A 328 8.78 19.60 2.47
N VAL A 329 7.81 19.14 1.71
CA VAL A 329 8.03 18.55 0.39
C VAL A 329 7.52 19.51 -0.69
N ILE A 330 8.36 19.77 -1.69
CA ILE A 330 8.08 20.68 -2.79
C ILE A 330 7.91 19.86 -4.06
N ASN A 331 6.77 20.03 -4.72
CA ASN A 331 6.50 19.41 -6.01
C ASN A 331 7.17 20.22 -7.14
N ALA A 332 8.11 19.60 -7.85
CA ALA A 332 8.74 20.12 -9.06
C ALA A 332 8.48 19.18 -10.26
N GLY A 333 7.27 18.62 -10.36
CA GLY A 333 6.83 17.76 -11.47
C GLY A 333 6.15 18.55 -12.58
N ILE A 334 6.51 18.26 -13.84
CA ILE A 334 5.91 18.91 -15.02
C ILE A 334 5.60 17.86 -16.09
N SER A 335 4.34 17.82 -16.56
CA SER A 335 3.88 16.87 -17.56
C SER A 335 4.69 16.94 -18.85
N GLY A 336 5.03 15.76 -19.37
CA GLY A 336 5.80 15.60 -20.61
C GLY A 336 7.29 15.94 -20.51
N ASN A 337 7.78 16.40 -19.36
CA ASN A 337 9.21 16.68 -19.19
C ASN A 337 10.04 15.40 -19.19
N THR A 338 11.28 15.58 -19.63
CA THR A 338 12.35 14.58 -19.68
C THR A 338 13.50 15.01 -18.78
N THR A 339 14.53 14.18 -18.66
CA THR A 339 15.78 14.55 -17.98
C THR A 339 16.47 15.78 -18.57
N ARG A 340 16.33 16.05 -19.88
CA ARG A 340 16.81 17.30 -20.51
C ARG A 340 16.14 18.53 -19.91
N ASP A 341 14.82 18.46 -19.79
CA ASP A 341 14.03 19.56 -19.23
C ASP A 341 14.31 19.73 -17.74
N GLY A 342 14.47 18.61 -17.02
CA GLY A 342 14.91 18.59 -15.62
C GLY A 342 16.23 19.34 -15.40
N LEU A 343 17.23 19.12 -16.26
CA LEU A 343 18.50 19.85 -16.21
C LEU A 343 18.30 21.36 -16.45
N ASN A 344 17.51 21.71 -17.46
CA ASN A 344 17.28 23.11 -17.84
C ASN A 344 16.59 23.91 -16.72
N ARG A 345 15.73 23.26 -15.92
CA ARG A 345 14.98 23.90 -14.83
C ARG A 345 15.49 23.59 -13.43
N LEU A 346 16.62 22.87 -13.32
CA LEU A 346 17.15 22.44 -12.03
C LEU A 346 17.38 23.61 -11.07
N GLU A 347 17.94 24.71 -11.58
CA GLU A 347 18.21 25.91 -10.77
C GLU A 347 16.90 26.54 -10.24
N SER A 348 15.93 26.76 -11.15
CA SER A 348 14.70 27.48 -10.85
C SER A 348 13.71 26.66 -10.04
N ASP A 349 13.71 25.34 -10.17
CA ASP A 349 12.66 24.50 -9.59
C ASP A 349 13.16 23.71 -8.38
N VAL A 350 14.48 23.53 -8.26
CA VAL A 350 15.08 22.69 -7.22
C VAL A 350 16.07 23.48 -6.38
N LEU A 351 17.17 23.95 -6.97
CA LEU A 351 18.30 24.48 -6.19
C LEU A 351 17.97 25.80 -5.48
N LYS A 352 17.06 26.62 -6.02
CA LYS A 352 16.58 27.84 -5.34
C LYS A 352 16.00 27.57 -3.95
N HIS A 353 15.51 26.35 -3.70
CA HIS A 353 14.90 25.96 -2.44
C HIS A 353 15.91 25.46 -1.40
N LYS A 354 17.19 25.33 -1.77
CA LYS A 354 18.25 24.75 -0.92
C LYS A 354 17.82 23.43 -0.26
N PRO A 355 17.40 22.43 -1.06
CA PRO A 355 16.86 21.19 -0.50
C PRO A 355 17.93 20.40 0.25
N ASP A 356 17.52 19.74 1.33
CA ASP A 356 18.33 18.72 2.00
C ASP A 356 18.33 17.41 1.22
N LEU A 357 17.23 17.14 0.50
CA LEU A 357 17.03 15.96 -0.32
C LEU A 357 16.29 16.30 -1.62
N VAL A 358 16.77 15.72 -2.73
CA VAL A 358 16.12 15.79 -4.03
C VAL A 358 15.73 14.39 -4.48
N THR A 359 14.47 14.17 -4.81
CA THR A 359 14.06 12.94 -5.51
C THR A 359 14.02 13.23 -7.01
N ILE A 360 14.54 12.30 -7.82
CA ILE A 360 14.60 12.46 -9.28
C ILE A 360 13.83 11.31 -9.91
N SER A 361 12.71 11.62 -10.57
CA SER A 361 11.77 10.65 -11.15
C SER A 361 11.49 10.98 -12.62
N PHE A 362 12.26 10.38 -13.52
CA PHE A 362 12.12 10.50 -14.98
C PHE A 362 12.25 9.12 -15.65
N GLY A 363 12.04 9.04 -16.96
CA GLY A 363 12.16 7.80 -17.74
C GLY A 363 10.99 7.53 -18.68
N LEU A 364 9.75 7.86 -18.29
CA LEU A 364 8.54 7.58 -19.10
C LEU A 364 8.46 8.41 -20.38
N ASN A 365 8.90 9.66 -20.34
CA ASN A 365 8.98 10.50 -21.53
C ASN A 365 10.34 10.34 -22.23
N ASP A 366 11.39 10.10 -21.46
CA ASP A 366 12.75 9.86 -21.95
C ASP A 366 12.80 8.65 -22.88
N MET A 367 12.15 7.54 -22.51
CA MET A 367 12.11 6.35 -23.37
C MET A 367 11.51 6.62 -24.75
N VAL A 368 10.77 7.71 -24.93
CA VAL A 368 10.20 8.12 -26.23
C VAL A 368 11.07 9.19 -26.91
N ARG A 369 11.73 10.08 -26.15
CA ARG A 369 12.26 11.36 -26.67
C ARG A 369 13.76 11.60 -26.43
N VAL A 370 14.39 10.84 -25.53
CA VAL A 370 15.79 11.02 -25.10
C VAL A 370 16.52 9.70 -25.29
N PRO A 371 17.59 9.64 -26.11
CA PRO A 371 18.42 8.44 -26.25
C PRO A 371 18.96 7.96 -24.89
N ILE A 372 19.09 6.64 -24.73
CA ILE A 372 19.42 6.02 -23.44
C ILE A 372 20.77 6.48 -22.85
N GLU A 373 21.77 6.72 -23.71
CA GLU A 373 23.08 7.25 -23.29
C GLU A 373 22.98 8.70 -22.77
N GLU A 374 22.14 9.51 -23.42
CA GLU A 374 21.89 10.87 -22.97
C GLU A 374 21.09 10.89 -21.67
N TYR A 375 20.11 9.98 -21.53
CA TYR A 375 19.38 9.79 -20.28
C TYR A 375 20.33 9.45 -19.11
N ARG A 376 21.27 8.51 -19.31
CA ARG A 376 22.32 8.21 -18.32
C ARG A 376 23.12 9.45 -17.94
N SER A 377 23.68 10.13 -18.95
CA SER A 377 24.47 11.34 -18.76
C SER A 377 23.69 12.42 -18.00
N ASN A 378 22.42 12.63 -18.35
CA ASN A 378 21.58 13.63 -17.70
C ASN A 378 21.32 13.29 -16.22
N LEU A 379 21.04 12.03 -15.88
CA LEU A 379 20.89 11.60 -14.49
C LEU A 379 22.17 11.85 -13.68
N GLU A 380 23.33 11.52 -14.25
CA GLU A 380 24.63 11.75 -13.60
C GLU A 380 24.86 13.24 -13.32
N HIS A 381 24.58 14.11 -14.29
CA HIS A 381 24.69 15.57 -14.12
C HIS A 381 23.70 16.14 -13.11
N LEU A 382 22.44 15.66 -13.10
CA LEU A 382 21.45 16.08 -12.11
C LEU A 382 21.93 15.73 -10.69
N ILE A 383 22.46 14.52 -10.48
CA ILE A 383 23.01 14.08 -9.19
C ILE A 383 24.17 14.97 -8.76
N ASP A 384 25.15 15.20 -9.65
CA ASP A 384 26.35 15.95 -9.34
C ASP A 384 26.01 17.40 -8.96
N ARG A 385 25.12 18.05 -9.72
CA ARG A 385 24.62 19.42 -9.44
C ARG A 385 23.89 19.54 -8.11
N CYS A 386 23.08 18.55 -7.73
CA CYS A 386 22.42 18.52 -6.41
C CYS A 386 23.45 18.37 -5.28
N ARG A 387 24.44 17.48 -5.45
CA ARG A 387 25.49 17.24 -4.45
C ARG A 387 26.43 18.42 -4.27
N GLU A 388 26.70 19.19 -5.32
CA GLU A 388 27.45 20.46 -5.23
C GLU A 388 26.77 21.45 -4.27
N GLN A 389 25.44 21.42 -4.18
CA GLN A 389 24.65 22.20 -3.21
C GLN A 389 24.46 21.50 -1.85
N LYS A 390 25.16 20.38 -1.63
CA LYS A 390 25.09 19.53 -0.44
C LYS A 390 23.73 18.85 -0.22
N SER A 391 22.90 18.79 -1.26
CA SER A 391 21.66 18.03 -1.23
C SER A 391 21.94 16.53 -1.40
N GLN A 392 21.28 15.71 -0.59
CA GLN A 392 21.20 14.28 -0.85
C GLN A 392 20.30 14.02 -2.06
N VAL A 393 20.44 12.84 -2.67
CA VAL A 393 19.63 12.45 -3.83
C VAL A 393 19.06 11.05 -3.61
N VAL A 394 17.83 10.83 -4.06
CA VAL A 394 17.22 9.51 -4.26
C VAL A 394 16.71 9.45 -5.69
N LEU A 395 17.11 8.42 -6.44
CA LEU A 395 16.54 8.18 -7.77
C LEU A 395 15.26 7.35 -7.64
N CYS A 396 14.25 7.66 -8.43
CA CYS A 396 13.02 6.89 -8.49
C CYS A 396 12.88 6.31 -9.90
N THR A 397 12.76 4.98 -10.02
CA THR A 397 12.39 4.41 -11.32
C THR A 397 10.97 4.87 -11.70
N PRO A 398 10.63 4.91 -13.00
CA PRO A 398 9.24 4.96 -13.45
C PRO A 398 8.34 3.96 -12.74
N ASN A 399 7.04 4.24 -12.62
CA ASN A 399 6.08 3.22 -12.18
C ASN A 399 5.91 2.12 -13.23
N ALA A 400 5.42 0.95 -12.81
CA ALA A 400 4.92 -0.08 -13.70
C ALA A 400 3.75 0.46 -14.55
N VAL A 401 3.67 0.05 -15.81
CA VAL A 401 2.69 0.56 -16.79
C VAL A 401 1.91 -0.56 -17.48
N ILE A 402 0.82 -0.17 -18.14
CA ILE A 402 0.14 -1.00 -19.15
C ILE A 402 0.94 -0.87 -20.45
N ASN A 403 1.23 -1.99 -21.10
CA ASN A 403 1.99 -2.01 -22.34
C ASN A 403 1.25 -1.24 -23.45
N THR A 404 1.92 -0.28 -24.09
CA THR A 404 1.36 0.47 -25.24
C THR A 404 2.34 0.47 -26.40
N GLY A 405 1.87 0.78 -27.61
CA GLY A 405 2.71 0.82 -28.81
C GLY A 405 3.89 1.80 -28.68
N ASP A 406 3.63 3.02 -28.19
CA ASP A 406 4.66 4.05 -28.05
C ASP A 406 5.57 3.86 -26.83
N ARG A 407 5.09 3.14 -25.81
CA ARG A 407 5.83 2.84 -24.58
C ARG A 407 5.80 1.34 -24.28
N PRO A 408 6.59 0.55 -25.03
CA PRO A 408 6.67 -0.88 -24.79
C PRO A 408 7.43 -1.15 -23.48
N ILE A 409 6.93 -2.11 -22.70
CA ILE A 409 7.51 -2.47 -21.39
C ILE A 409 8.99 -2.85 -21.51
N THR A 410 9.38 -3.57 -22.56
CA THR A 410 10.78 -3.97 -22.80
C THR A 410 11.73 -2.77 -22.81
N LYS A 411 11.33 -1.70 -23.50
CA LYS A 411 12.11 -0.46 -23.55
C LYS A 411 12.09 0.27 -22.21
N LEU A 412 10.96 0.28 -21.49
CA LEU A 412 10.91 0.90 -20.16
C LEU A 412 11.89 0.23 -19.19
N VAL A 413 12.00 -1.09 -19.22
CA VAL A 413 12.94 -1.86 -18.40
C VAL A 413 14.39 -1.43 -18.67
N GLU A 414 14.78 -1.18 -19.93
CA GLU A 414 16.12 -0.68 -20.26
C GLU A 414 16.44 0.66 -19.57
N TYR A 415 15.48 1.59 -19.52
CA TYR A 415 15.67 2.89 -18.84
C TYR A 415 15.66 2.74 -17.31
N CYS A 416 14.85 1.83 -16.76
CA CYS A 416 14.91 1.47 -15.35
C CYS A 416 16.29 0.89 -14.97
N GLU A 417 16.86 0.01 -15.81
CA GLU A 417 18.19 -0.55 -15.58
C GLU A 417 19.29 0.50 -15.62
N VAL A 418 19.25 1.44 -16.56
CA VAL A 418 20.20 2.56 -16.58
C VAL A 418 20.09 3.42 -15.33
N LEU A 419 18.87 3.73 -14.86
CA LEU A 419 18.70 4.46 -13.62
C LEU A 419 19.25 3.69 -12.41
N ARG A 420 19.02 2.37 -12.33
CA ARG A 420 19.61 1.50 -11.30
C ARG A 420 21.14 1.49 -11.38
N MET A 421 21.71 1.42 -12.59
CA MET A 421 23.15 1.48 -12.82
C MET A 421 23.73 2.81 -12.33
N VAL A 422 23.14 3.94 -12.70
CA VAL A 422 23.58 5.26 -12.23
C VAL A 422 23.47 5.35 -10.71
N GLY A 423 22.41 4.83 -10.11
CA GLY A 423 22.28 4.72 -8.65
C GLY A 423 23.46 3.98 -8.01
N ARG A 424 23.83 2.82 -8.55
CA ARG A 424 25.01 2.06 -8.09
C ARG A 424 26.32 2.83 -8.30
N ASP A 425 26.55 3.33 -9.52
CA ASP A 425 27.80 4.00 -9.93
C ASP A 425 28.04 5.28 -9.12
N LYS A 426 26.99 6.06 -8.86
CA LYS A 426 27.06 7.31 -8.08
C LYS A 426 26.87 7.08 -6.58
N ASN A 427 26.64 5.85 -6.12
CA ASN A 427 26.28 5.53 -4.74
C ASN A 427 25.09 6.38 -4.25
N VAL A 428 24.03 6.41 -5.06
CA VAL A 428 22.76 7.07 -4.79
C VAL A 428 21.68 5.99 -4.60
N PRO A 429 20.89 6.06 -3.52
CA PRO A 429 19.79 5.14 -3.28
C PRO A 429 18.74 5.20 -4.39
N VAL A 430 18.17 4.05 -4.73
CA VAL A 430 17.13 3.91 -5.74
C VAL A 430 15.83 3.45 -5.06
N CYS A 431 14.78 4.24 -5.20
CA CYS A 431 13.40 3.86 -4.89
C CYS A 431 12.79 3.21 -6.14
N ASP A 432 12.72 1.89 -6.16
CA ASP A 432 12.34 1.15 -7.37
C ASP A 432 10.83 0.97 -7.51
N GLN A 433 10.16 2.02 -7.97
CA GLN A 433 8.71 2.04 -8.19
C GLN A 433 8.25 1.07 -9.28
N TYR A 434 9.10 0.81 -10.28
CA TYR A 434 8.83 -0.17 -11.33
C TYR A 434 8.73 -1.57 -10.72
N MET A 435 9.76 -2.01 -9.98
CA MET A 435 9.77 -3.34 -9.37
C MET A 435 8.63 -3.51 -8.36
N ALA A 436 8.44 -2.55 -7.46
CA ALA A 436 7.35 -2.61 -6.50
C ALA A 436 5.96 -2.69 -7.19
N GLY A 437 5.81 -1.99 -8.33
CA GLY A 437 4.60 -2.07 -9.16
C GLY A 437 4.45 -3.41 -9.87
N GLU A 438 5.50 -3.95 -10.48
CA GLU A 438 5.47 -5.25 -11.16
C GLU A 438 5.27 -6.41 -10.18
N GLU A 439 5.85 -6.36 -8.99
CA GLU A 439 5.57 -7.31 -7.91
C GLU A 439 4.09 -7.31 -7.52
N LEU A 440 3.49 -6.12 -7.34
CA LEU A 440 2.06 -5.98 -7.11
C LEU A 440 1.23 -6.53 -8.26
N LYS A 441 1.64 -6.27 -9.50
CA LYS A 441 0.97 -6.75 -10.71
C LYS A 441 1.03 -8.26 -10.85
N GLN A 442 2.14 -8.88 -10.48
CA GLN A 442 2.30 -10.35 -10.52
C GLN A 442 1.49 -11.04 -9.43
N ARG A 443 1.47 -10.49 -8.20
CA ARG A 443 0.75 -11.10 -7.07
C ARG A 443 -0.76 -10.83 -7.11
N ALA A 444 -1.15 -9.62 -7.51
CA ALA A 444 -2.53 -9.16 -7.50
C ALA A 444 -2.79 -8.22 -8.70
N PRO A 445 -2.93 -8.76 -9.92
CA PRO A 445 -3.08 -7.98 -11.15
C PRO A 445 -4.19 -6.93 -11.08
N TRP A 446 -5.34 -7.31 -10.50
CA TRP A 446 -6.49 -6.42 -10.34
C TRP A 446 -6.26 -5.29 -9.34
N THR A 447 -5.59 -5.60 -8.22
CA THR A 447 -5.20 -4.58 -7.24
C THR A 447 -4.22 -3.58 -7.86
N TRP A 448 -3.21 -4.06 -8.59
CA TRP A 448 -2.30 -3.19 -9.33
C TRP A 448 -3.07 -2.30 -10.32
N ARG A 449 -3.97 -2.89 -11.10
CA ARG A 449 -4.74 -2.15 -12.10
C ARG A 449 -5.62 -1.05 -11.46
N LEU A 450 -6.16 -1.30 -10.26
CA LEU A 450 -6.90 -0.30 -9.48
C LEU A 450 -6.03 0.88 -9.01
N THR A 451 -4.71 0.76 -9.02
CA THR A 451 -3.78 1.88 -8.72
C THR A 451 -3.46 2.75 -9.95
N MET A 452 -3.98 2.40 -11.12
CA MET A 452 -3.72 3.09 -12.38
C MET A 452 -4.93 3.92 -12.82
N SER A 453 -4.70 5.20 -13.15
CA SER A 453 -5.70 6.08 -13.73
C SER A 453 -5.85 5.85 -15.24
N ASP A 454 -4.70 5.70 -15.92
CA ASP A 454 -4.62 5.39 -17.34
C ASP A 454 -3.44 4.41 -17.61
N ALA A 455 -3.06 4.25 -18.87
CA ALA A 455 -2.04 3.28 -19.27
C ALA A 455 -0.67 3.52 -18.62
N ILE A 456 -0.34 4.77 -18.24
CA ILE A 456 0.99 5.12 -17.72
C ILE A 456 0.93 5.86 -16.38
N HIS A 457 -0.17 6.55 -16.08
CA HIS A 457 -0.29 7.36 -14.88
C HIS A 457 -0.98 6.58 -13.75
N PRO A 458 -0.33 6.49 -12.58
CA PRO A 458 -1.00 6.02 -11.37
C PRO A 458 -2.09 7.02 -10.96
N ASN A 459 -3.14 6.52 -10.30
CA ASN A 459 -4.11 7.37 -9.62
C ASN A 459 -3.63 7.67 -8.19
N MET A 460 -4.49 8.26 -7.34
CA MET A 460 -4.08 8.62 -5.98
C MET A 460 -3.68 7.41 -5.12
N ASP A 461 -4.31 6.26 -5.27
CA ASP A 461 -3.87 5.04 -4.55
C ASP A 461 -2.48 4.60 -5.02
N GLY A 462 -2.20 4.72 -6.32
CA GLY A 462 -0.85 4.52 -6.85
C GLY A 462 0.15 5.55 -6.32
N HIS A 463 -0.24 6.82 -6.21
CA HIS A 463 0.59 7.89 -5.64
C HIS A 463 0.85 7.70 -4.15
N LYS A 464 -0.13 7.20 -3.37
CA LYS A 464 0.03 6.83 -1.96
C LYS A 464 1.06 5.70 -1.81
N ARG A 465 0.91 4.61 -2.57
CA ARG A 465 1.87 3.51 -2.60
C ARG A 465 3.28 3.99 -2.94
N MET A 466 3.41 4.86 -3.95
CA MET A 466 4.70 5.44 -4.33
C MET A 466 5.33 6.24 -3.19
N ALA A 467 4.52 7.04 -2.49
CA ALA A 467 4.96 7.84 -1.35
C ALA A 467 5.36 6.99 -0.13
N GLU A 468 4.63 5.92 0.16
CA GLU A 468 4.96 4.95 1.22
C GLU A 468 6.30 4.26 0.95
N GLU A 469 6.51 3.80 -0.28
CA GLU A 469 7.77 3.16 -0.66
C GLU A 469 8.94 4.15 -0.60
N LEU A 470 8.72 5.38 -1.04
CA LEU A 470 9.73 6.43 -0.97
C LEU A 470 10.01 6.85 0.50
N CYS A 471 8.97 6.91 1.34
CA CYS A 471 9.11 7.10 2.79
C CYS A 471 9.97 6.00 3.39
N ARG A 472 9.71 4.73 3.04
CA ARG A 472 10.51 3.59 3.51
C ARG A 472 11.97 3.72 3.11
N VAL A 473 12.26 4.14 1.87
CA VAL A 473 13.65 4.36 1.40
C VAL A 473 14.33 5.52 2.11
N ILE A 474 13.63 6.63 2.38
CA ILE A 474 14.18 7.85 2.99
C ILE A 474 14.33 7.73 4.51
N SER A 475 13.41 7.04 5.17
CA SER A 475 13.26 7.03 6.62
C SER A 475 13.52 5.67 7.27
N GLY A 476 13.44 4.58 6.50
CA GLY A 476 13.41 3.22 7.02
C GLY A 476 12.05 2.81 7.61
N ALA A 477 11.11 3.73 7.77
CA ALA A 477 9.80 3.46 8.37
C ALA A 477 8.75 3.06 7.31
N ARG A 478 7.93 2.07 7.66
CA ARG A 478 6.74 1.68 6.90
C ARG A 478 5.53 2.42 7.48
N VAL A 479 4.68 2.95 6.59
CA VAL A 479 3.44 3.65 6.94
C VAL A 479 2.36 3.25 5.94
N SER A 480 1.09 3.46 6.29
CA SER A 480 -0.04 3.35 5.37
C SER A 480 -0.77 4.70 5.27
N LEU A 481 -1.10 5.09 4.05
CA LEU A 481 -1.84 6.29 3.68
C LEU A 481 -3.27 5.97 3.21
N ASP A 482 -3.74 4.73 3.35
CA ASP A 482 -5.07 4.31 2.89
C ASP A 482 -6.18 5.19 3.45
N ALA A 483 -6.07 5.57 4.73
CA ALA A 483 -7.03 6.42 5.42
C ALA A 483 -7.04 7.88 4.92
N VAL A 484 -6.05 8.33 4.16
CA VAL A 484 -5.96 9.72 3.67
C VAL A 484 -7.07 9.99 2.65
N GLN A 485 -8.00 10.87 3.03
CA GLN A 485 -9.13 11.32 2.22
C GLN A 485 -8.82 12.61 1.45
N PRO A 486 -9.58 12.94 0.39
CA PRO A 486 -9.51 14.24 -0.29
C PRO A 486 -9.62 15.43 0.69
N PRO A 487 -8.91 16.54 0.42
CA PRO A 487 -8.96 17.71 1.29
C PRO A 487 -10.36 18.35 1.26
N LEU A 488 -10.85 18.79 2.41
CA LEU A 488 -12.14 19.48 2.54
C LEU A 488 -11.92 21.00 2.63
N PRO A 489 -12.89 21.83 2.20
CA PRO A 489 -14.13 21.45 1.50
C PRO A 489 -13.87 21.01 0.05
N ILE A 490 -14.73 20.14 -0.46
CA ILE A 490 -14.67 19.61 -1.84
C ILE A 490 -15.11 20.67 -2.84
N LEU A 491 -16.22 21.37 -2.58
CA LEU A 491 -16.87 22.26 -3.53
C LEU A 491 -16.24 23.67 -3.55
N GLN A 492 -14.92 23.75 -3.70
CA GLN A 492 -14.20 25.03 -3.57
C GLN A 492 -14.61 26.03 -4.65
N ARG A 493 -14.72 25.60 -5.90
CA ARG A 493 -15.11 26.48 -7.01
C ARG A 493 -16.55 26.94 -6.88
N THR A 494 -17.44 26.01 -6.58
CA THR A 494 -18.88 26.24 -6.38
C THR A 494 -19.10 27.25 -5.26
N ARG A 495 -18.44 27.07 -4.11
CA ARG A 495 -18.52 28.00 -2.98
C ARG A 495 -18.06 29.39 -3.34
N LYS A 496 -16.96 29.51 -4.09
CA LYS A 496 -16.46 30.80 -4.57
C LYS A 496 -17.50 31.49 -5.46
N GLN A 497 -18.06 30.79 -6.44
CA GLN A 497 -19.06 31.36 -7.36
C GLN A 497 -20.33 31.81 -6.62
N LEU A 498 -20.79 31.01 -5.65
CA LEU A 498 -21.94 31.36 -4.81
C LEU A 498 -21.66 32.59 -3.94
N ALA A 499 -20.47 32.68 -3.34
CA ALA A 499 -20.07 33.85 -2.54
C ALA A 499 -19.94 35.13 -3.38
N ASP A 500 -19.45 35.01 -4.62
CA ASP A 500 -19.29 36.12 -5.55
C ASP A 500 -20.63 36.54 -6.21
N GLY A 501 -21.72 35.79 -5.99
CA GLY A 501 -23.03 36.02 -6.62
C GLY A 501 -23.02 35.84 -8.15
N ALA A 502 -22.01 35.13 -8.66
CA ALA A 502 -21.79 34.86 -10.07
C ALA A 502 -22.68 33.71 -10.58
N PRO A 503 -22.95 33.63 -11.90
CA PRO A 503 -23.58 32.46 -12.48
C PRO A 503 -22.77 31.19 -12.21
N LEU A 504 -23.43 30.16 -11.69
CA LEU A 504 -22.89 28.84 -11.41
C LEU A 504 -23.26 27.89 -12.54
N ARG A 505 -22.28 27.51 -13.37
CA ARG A 505 -22.48 26.57 -14.48
C ARG A 505 -22.34 25.14 -13.97
N ILE A 506 -23.41 24.36 -14.04
CA ILE A 506 -23.43 22.99 -13.56
C ILE A 506 -23.63 22.06 -14.75
N MET A 507 -22.79 21.03 -14.87
CA MET A 507 -23.02 19.91 -15.77
C MET A 507 -23.32 18.66 -14.93
N ALA A 508 -24.52 18.09 -15.06
CA ALA A 508 -24.92 16.96 -14.21
C ALA A 508 -25.58 15.87 -15.03
N MET A 509 -25.18 14.62 -14.78
CA MET A 509 -25.80 13.44 -15.36
C MET A 509 -27.25 13.26 -14.86
N GLU A 510 -28.13 12.74 -15.72
CA GLU A 510 -29.48 12.34 -15.29
C GLU A 510 -29.43 11.07 -14.43
N PRO A 511 -30.36 10.88 -13.48
CA PRO A 511 -31.45 11.79 -13.09
C PRO A 511 -31.06 12.79 -11.98
N VAL A 512 -29.79 12.89 -11.58
CA VAL A 512 -29.37 13.68 -10.40
C VAL A 512 -29.38 15.20 -10.62
N ALA A 513 -29.39 15.66 -11.87
CA ALA A 513 -29.31 17.08 -12.23
C ALA A 513 -30.30 17.98 -11.47
N ALA A 514 -31.59 17.63 -11.45
CA ALA A 514 -32.62 18.42 -10.76
C ALA A 514 -32.46 18.40 -9.22
N MET A 515 -31.98 17.29 -8.66
CA MET A 515 -31.75 17.15 -7.22
C MET A 515 -30.58 18.01 -6.75
N VAL A 516 -29.51 18.09 -7.56
CA VAL A 516 -28.36 18.95 -7.31
C VAL A 516 -28.75 20.42 -7.32
N GLU A 517 -29.52 20.87 -8.32
CA GLU A 517 -30.01 22.25 -8.37
C GLU A 517 -30.85 22.58 -7.13
N ALA A 518 -31.78 21.70 -6.76
CA ALA A 518 -32.62 21.89 -5.58
C ALA A 518 -31.79 21.96 -4.29
N ALA A 519 -30.77 21.10 -4.14
CA ALA A 519 -29.88 21.08 -2.98
C ALA A 519 -29.09 22.39 -2.82
N ILE A 520 -28.60 22.96 -3.93
CA ILE A 520 -27.88 24.24 -3.89
C ILE A 520 -28.84 25.38 -3.53
N ARG A 521 -30.02 25.45 -4.17
CA ARG A 521 -31.02 26.50 -3.93
C ARG A 521 -31.58 26.48 -2.51
N GLN A 522 -31.61 25.33 -1.86
CA GLN A 522 -32.02 25.21 -0.45
C GLN A 522 -31.10 26.02 0.49
N HIS A 523 -29.81 26.12 0.16
CA HIS A 523 -28.82 26.87 0.94
C HIS A 523 -28.54 28.26 0.38
N HIS A 524 -28.70 28.42 -0.94
CA HIS A 524 -28.49 29.67 -1.66
C HIS A 524 -29.68 29.96 -2.57
N PRO A 525 -30.82 30.45 -2.02
CA PRO A 525 -32.05 30.67 -2.80
C PRO A 525 -31.85 31.58 -4.01
N ASP A 526 -30.96 32.56 -3.90
CA ASP A 526 -30.66 33.56 -4.93
C ASP A 526 -29.58 33.10 -5.94
N ALA A 527 -29.13 31.84 -5.87
CA ALA A 527 -28.12 31.31 -6.78
C ALA A 527 -28.59 31.37 -8.24
N LYS A 528 -27.75 31.94 -9.11
CA LYS A 528 -27.96 31.99 -10.55
C LYS A 528 -27.37 30.72 -11.16
N ILE A 529 -28.17 29.68 -11.35
CA ILE A 529 -27.71 28.37 -11.83
C ILE A 529 -27.96 28.24 -13.34
N GLU A 530 -26.91 27.89 -14.07
CA GLU A 530 -26.95 27.49 -15.48
C GLU A 530 -26.75 25.96 -15.54
N LEU A 531 -27.84 25.19 -15.51
CA LEU A 531 -27.80 23.74 -15.48
C LEU A 531 -27.78 23.15 -16.89
N THR A 532 -26.73 22.41 -17.22
CA THR A 532 -26.64 21.56 -18.40
C THR A 532 -26.82 20.10 -18.00
N THR A 533 -27.91 19.52 -18.47
CA THR A 533 -28.24 18.12 -18.20
C THR A 533 -27.51 17.20 -19.19
N TRP A 534 -26.83 16.18 -18.66
CA TRP A 534 -26.16 15.15 -19.44
C TRP A 534 -26.99 13.87 -19.45
N THR A 535 -27.70 13.62 -20.55
CA THR A 535 -28.52 12.43 -20.72
C THR A 535 -27.66 11.17 -20.79
N VAL A 536 -27.95 10.19 -19.94
CA VAL A 536 -27.20 8.91 -19.85
C VAL A 536 -28.02 7.69 -20.30
N ALA A 537 -29.34 7.80 -20.35
CA ALA A 537 -30.24 6.69 -20.67
C ALA A 537 -29.92 6.07 -22.03
N GLY A 538 -29.77 4.74 -22.06
CA GLY A 538 -29.51 3.96 -23.28
C GLY A 538 -28.09 4.06 -23.84
N LYS A 539 -27.16 4.69 -23.12
CA LYS A 539 -25.75 4.81 -23.55
C LYS A 539 -24.87 3.79 -22.82
N SER A 540 -23.92 3.21 -23.55
CA SER A 540 -22.84 2.41 -22.99
C SER A 540 -21.79 3.29 -22.29
N LEU A 541 -20.98 2.69 -21.40
CA LEU A 541 -19.87 3.40 -20.75
C LEU A 541 -18.90 4.03 -21.76
N ALA A 542 -18.60 3.34 -22.87
CA ALA A 542 -17.73 3.86 -23.92
C ALA A 542 -18.33 5.10 -24.63
N GLN A 543 -19.65 5.14 -24.83
CA GLN A 543 -20.31 6.34 -25.38
C GLN A 543 -20.28 7.50 -24.38
N LEU A 544 -20.50 7.23 -23.10
CA LEU A 544 -20.38 8.24 -22.04
C LEU A 544 -18.96 8.78 -21.94
N GLU A 545 -17.94 7.93 -22.08
CA GLU A 545 -16.54 8.33 -22.11
C GLU A 545 -16.26 9.31 -23.28
N GLN A 546 -16.73 8.98 -24.49
CA GLN A 546 -16.59 9.83 -25.67
C GLN A 546 -17.27 11.19 -25.49
N GLU A 547 -18.46 11.21 -24.88
CA GLU A 547 -19.17 12.45 -24.56
C GLU A 547 -18.46 13.29 -23.51
N ALA A 548 -17.93 12.64 -22.47
CA ALA A 548 -17.13 13.29 -21.43
C ALA A 548 -15.97 14.07 -22.06
N ASN A 549 -15.21 13.39 -22.92
CA ASN A 549 -14.08 13.94 -23.67
C ASN A 549 -14.49 15.13 -24.53
N ALA A 550 -15.59 14.99 -25.28
CA ALA A 550 -16.03 16.00 -26.23
C ALA A 550 -16.59 17.28 -25.57
N GLN A 551 -17.19 17.17 -24.37
CA GLN A 551 -18.05 18.23 -23.83
C GLN A 551 -17.49 18.91 -22.59
N VAL A 552 -17.01 18.16 -21.58
CA VAL A 552 -16.81 18.73 -20.23
C VAL A 552 -15.72 19.80 -20.22
N ARG A 553 -14.52 19.46 -20.71
CA ARG A 553 -13.39 20.41 -20.74
C ARG A 553 -13.63 21.58 -21.69
N ALA A 554 -14.42 21.38 -22.75
CA ALA A 554 -14.81 22.44 -23.67
C ALA A 554 -15.79 23.42 -23.03
N MET A 555 -16.72 22.93 -22.22
CA MET A 555 -17.71 23.73 -21.50
C MET A 555 -17.10 24.52 -20.33
N LYS A 556 -16.07 23.97 -19.67
CA LYS A 556 -15.47 24.52 -18.45
C LYS A 556 -16.55 24.84 -17.40
N PRO A 557 -17.37 23.86 -16.96
CA PRO A 557 -18.38 24.10 -15.94
C PRO A 557 -17.72 24.56 -14.64
N ASP A 558 -18.50 24.99 -13.65
CA ASP A 558 -18.02 25.25 -12.29
C ASP A 558 -18.19 24.02 -11.38
N LEU A 559 -19.16 23.16 -11.70
CA LEU A 559 -19.42 21.88 -11.03
C LEU A 559 -19.82 20.80 -12.05
N VAL A 560 -19.17 19.64 -11.99
CA VAL A 560 -19.56 18.41 -12.69
C VAL A 560 -20.11 17.40 -11.68
N VAL A 561 -21.31 16.85 -11.95
CA VAL A 561 -21.89 15.78 -11.14
C VAL A 561 -22.12 14.54 -12.00
N LEU A 562 -21.38 13.49 -11.70
CA LEU A 562 -21.45 12.21 -12.38
C LEU A 562 -22.37 11.24 -11.64
N THR A 563 -23.04 10.36 -12.36
CA THR A 563 -23.68 9.16 -11.81
C THR A 563 -23.56 8.05 -12.83
N ILE A 564 -23.30 6.83 -12.37
CA ILE A 564 -23.34 5.67 -13.26
C ILE A 564 -24.79 5.17 -13.32
N PRO A 565 -25.37 4.96 -14.50
CA PRO A 565 -26.71 4.40 -14.60
C PRO A 565 -26.77 3.00 -13.96
N ALA A 566 -27.77 2.75 -13.11
CA ALA A 566 -27.90 1.49 -12.39
C ALA A 566 -28.17 0.30 -13.33
N GLU A 567 -28.68 0.56 -14.53
CA GLU A 567 -28.90 -0.42 -15.58
C GLU A 567 -27.62 -0.89 -16.29
N LEU A 568 -26.49 -0.19 -16.11
CA LEU A 568 -25.21 -0.64 -16.66
C LEU A 568 -24.58 -1.64 -15.71
N ALA A 569 -24.44 -2.89 -16.17
CA ALA A 569 -23.72 -3.91 -15.44
C ALA A 569 -22.27 -3.45 -15.21
N VAL A 570 -21.86 -3.39 -13.94
CA VAL A 570 -20.48 -3.03 -13.56
C VAL A 570 -19.69 -4.31 -13.41
N ALA A 571 -19.17 -4.81 -14.53
CA ALA A 571 -18.28 -5.95 -14.53
C ALA A 571 -16.90 -5.58 -13.96
N ASN A 572 -16.28 -6.50 -13.23
CA ASN A 572 -14.88 -6.39 -12.83
C ASN A 572 -13.96 -6.79 -14.01
N ASP A 573 -14.00 -6.00 -15.10
CA ASP A 573 -13.18 -6.19 -16.29
C ASP A 573 -12.49 -4.90 -16.77
N GLU A 574 -11.49 -5.07 -17.64
CA GLU A 574 -10.67 -3.95 -18.12
C GLU A 574 -11.47 -2.90 -18.92
N PRO A 575 -12.37 -3.24 -19.86
CA PRO A 575 -13.16 -2.24 -20.58
C PRO A 575 -14.04 -1.38 -19.67
N THR A 576 -14.64 -1.99 -18.64
CA THR A 576 -15.48 -1.29 -17.66
C THR A 576 -14.63 -0.34 -16.82
N MET A 577 -13.53 -0.84 -16.24
CA MET A 577 -12.60 -0.02 -15.46
C MET A 577 -12.01 1.14 -16.27
N HIS A 578 -11.63 0.88 -17.53
CA HIS A 578 -11.13 1.89 -18.45
C HIS A 578 -12.15 2.99 -18.66
N SER A 579 -13.35 2.64 -19.10
CA SER A 579 -14.38 3.62 -19.46
C SER A 579 -14.79 4.46 -18.24
N MET A 580 -14.99 3.84 -17.08
CA MET A 580 -15.33 4.55 -15.85
C MET A 580 -14.21 5.52 -15.43
N SER A 581 -12.96 5.05 -15.47
CA SER A 581 -11.81 5.88 -15.12
C SER A 581 -11.71 7.09 -16.05
N TRP A 582 -11.93 6.88 -17.36
CA TRP A 582 -11.86 7.95 -18.34
C TRP A 582 -13.04 8.91 -18.31
N ILE A 583 -14.26 8.46 -18.01
CA ILE A 583 -15.40 9.36 -17.75
C ILE A 583 -15.03 10.36 -16.65
N MET A 584 -14.47 9.86 -15.53
CA MET A 584 -14.03 10.72 -14.44
C MET A 584 -12.84 11.61 -14.83
N ASN A 585 -11.82 11.06 -15.50
CA ASN A 585 -10.66 11.83 -15.95
C ASN A 585 -11.03 12.97 -16.91
N TRP A 586 -11.93 12.72 -17.87
CA TRP A 586 -12.43 13.73 -18.80
C TRP A 586 -13.31 14.77 -18.11
N SER A 587 -13.92 14.40 -16.99
CA SER A 587 -14.74 15.29 -16.17
C SER A 587 -13.93 16.23 -15.28
N LEU A 588 -12.62 16.03 -15.20
CA LEU A 588 -11.67 16.90 -14.53
C LEU A 588 -10.97 17.82 -15.53
N SER A 589 -10.53 18.98 -15.05
CA SER A 589 -9.61 19.82 -15.81
C SER A 589 -8.25 19.12 -15.94
N PHE A 590 -7.46 19.47 -16.96
CA PHE A 590 -6.22 18.74 -17.25
C PHE A 590 -5.19 18.82 -16.11
N GLY A 591 -4.99 19.99 -15.53
CA GLY A 591 -3.99 20.27 -14.49
C GLY A 591 -4.62 20.46 -13.11
N LEU A 592 -4.27 21.58 -12.47
CA LEU A 592 -4.95 22.04 -11.25
C LEU A 592 -6.42 22.27 -11.55
N GLN A 593 -7.28 21.80 -10.64
CA GLN A 593 -8.72 21.86 -10.87
C GLN A 593 -9.27 23.28 -10.98
N GLU A 594 -9.85 23.59 -12.14
CA GLU A 594 -10.58 24.83 -12.42
C GLU A 594 -12.05 24.75 -11.99
N TRP A 595 -12.57 23.53 -11.75
CA TRP A 595 -13.95 23.25 -11.36
C TRP A 595 -14.06 22.04 -10.44
N ASP A 596 -15.20 21.93 -9.76
CA ASP A 596 -15.45 20.83 -8.84
C ASP A 596 -16.01 19.60 -9.59
N CYS A 597 -15.68 18.39 -9.14
CA CYS A 597 -16.23 17.15 -9.67
C CYS A 597 -16.66 16.22 -8.53
N VAL A 598 -17.90 15.75 -8.58
CA VAL A 598 -18.49 14.87 -7.56
C VAL A 598 -19.19 13.69 -8.24
N VAL A 599 -19.09 12.51 -7.64
CA VAL A 599 -19.76 11.31 -8.12
C VAL A 599 -20.91 10.95 -7.18
N VAL A 600 -22.10 10.73 -7.72
CA VAL A 600 -23.23 10.15 -7.00
C VAL A 600 -23.22 8.65 -7.25
N HIS A 601 -23.17 7.89 -6.17
CA HIS A 601 -23.19 6.44 -6.23
C HIS A 601 -24.58 5.95 -6.71
N PRO A 602 -24.68 4.94 -7.61
CA PRO A 602 -25.98 4.44 -8.10
C PRO A 602 -26.93 3.97 -6.99
N SER A 603 -26.38 3.46 -5.88
CA SER A 603 -27.14 3.10 -4.66
C SER A 603 -28.02 4.23 -4.15
N VAL A 604 -27.63 5.50 -4.35
CA VAL A 604 -28.43 6.67 -3.95
C VAL A 604 -29.75 6.72 -4.72
N LEU A 605 -29.74 6.33 -6.00
CA LEU A 605 -30.91 6.32 -6.87
C LEU A 605 -31.71 5.01 -6.76
N THR A 606 -31.01 3.89 -6.65
CA THR A 606 -31.61 2.55 -6.59
C THR A 606 -30.89 1.74 -5.51
N PRO A 607 -31.49 1.55 -4.32
CA PRO A 607 -30.86 0.78 -3.25
C PRO A 607 -30.52 -0.64 -3.72
N ALA A 608 -29.24 -0.99 -3.69
CA ALA A 608 -28.74 -2.26 -4.21
C ALA A 608 -28.93 -3.42 -3.22
N ALA A 609 -29.20 -4.63 -3.72
CA ALA A 609 -29.35 -5.85 -2.92
C ALA A 609 -28.09 -6.73 -2.84
N ASP A 610 -27.00 -6.39 -3.57
CA ASP A 610 -25.78 -7.19 -3.62
C ASP A 610 -24.50 -6.35 -3.34
N PRO A 611 -23.76 -6.61 -2.25
CA PRO A 611 -22.51 -5.92 -1.90
C PRO A 611 -21.31 -6.17 -2.84
N GLY A 612 -21.34 -7.21 -3.68
CA GLY A 612 -20.18 -7.65 -4.48
C GLY A 612 -19.85 -6.76 -5.69
N GLU A 613 -20.87 -6.44 -6.50
CA GLU A 613 -20.75 -5.57 -7.70
C GLU A 613 -20.66 -4.08 -7.31
N ASP A 614 -21.16 -3.71 -6.13
CA ASP A 614 -21.22 -2.36 -5.56
C ASP A 614 -19.84 -1.79 -5.15
N SER A 615 -18.81 -2.64 -5.08
CA SER A 615 -17.49 -2.25 -4.54
C SER A 615 -16.59 -1.52 -5.55
N LEU A 616 -16.76 -1.72 -6.87
CA LEU A 616 -15.83 -1.19 -7.87
C LEU A 616 -15.94 0.33 -8.03
N ILE A 617 -17.17 0.87 -8.09
CA ILE A 617 -17.40 2.32 -8.22
C ILE A 617 -16.74 3.05 -7.06
N ARG A 618 -17.00 2.60 -5.83
CA ARG A 618 -16.39 3.17 -4.62
C ARG A 618 -14.87 3.15 -4.70
N LYS A 619 -14.29 1.98 -5.00
CA LYS A 619 -12.84 1.83 -5.14
C LYS A 619 -12.27 2.81 -6.17
N LEU A 620 -12.87 2.91 -7.36
CA LEU A 620 -12.36 3.80 -8.41
C LEU A 620 -12.49 5.28 -8.05
N VAL A 621 -13.62 5.71 -7.48
CA VAL A 621 -13.84 7.11 -7.06
C VAL A 621 -12.84 7.50 -5.97
N HIS A 622 -12.66 6.65 -4.96
CA HIS A 622 -11.67 6.87 -3.92
C HIS A 622 -10.23 6.87 -4.47
N ALA A 623 -9.90 5.92 -5.36
CA ALA A 623 -8.59 5.81 -5.96
C ALA A 623 -8.25 7.01 -6.87
N GLN A 624 -9.24 7.64 -7.51
CA GLN A 624 -9.05 8.90 -8.24
C GLN A 624 -9.07 10.14 -7.36
N HIS A 625 -9.26 9.98 -6.05
CA HIS A 625 -9.34 11.08 -5.09
C HIS A 625 -10.54 12.02 -5.29
N LEU A 626 -11.65 11.47 -5.79
CA LEU A 626 -12.89 12.21 -5.98
C LEU A 626 -13.84 12.01 -4.80
N ALA A 627 -14.77 12.95 -4.63
CA ALA A 627 -15.81 12.82 -3.63
C ALA A 627 -16.96 11.94 -4.12
N LEU A 628 -17.47 11.11 -3.21
CA LEU A 628 -18.61 10.23 -3.43
C LEU A 628 -19.80 10.65 -2.56
N ILE A 629 -20.95 10.88 -3.19
CA ILE A 629 -22.25 10.95 -2.52
C ILE A 629 -22.80 9.53 -2.50
N ASP A 630 -22.89 8.94 -1.31
CA ASP A 630 -23.25 7.54 -1.12
C ASP A 630 -24.46 7.37 -0.20
N ARG A 631 -25.17 6.26 -0.36
CA ARG A 631 -26.30 5.88 0.48
C ARG A 631 -25.79 5.34 1.81
N THR A 632 -26.15 6.01 2.90
CA THR A 632 -25.82 5.59 4.27
C THR A 632 -27.01 5.02 5.04
N SER A 633 -28.22 5.15 4.50
CA SER A 633 -29.47 4.66 5.09
C SER A 633 -30.46 4.25 4.00
N GLU A 634 -31.13 3.11 4.19
CA GLU A 634 -32.22 2.65 3.34
C GLU A 634 -33.47 3.55 3.43
N SER A 635 -33.60 4.33 4.51
CA SER A 635 -34.79 5.15 4.76
C SER A 635 -34.78 6.53 4.11
N GLU A 636 -33.62 7.03 3.68
CA GLU A 636 -33.50 8.35 3.06
C GLU A 636 -33.78 8.28 1.55
N SER A 637 -34.51 9.26 1.02
CA SER A 637 -34.67 9.45 -0.42
C SER A 637 -33.36 9.96 -1.07
N ALA A 638 -33.21 9.76 -2.38
CA ALA A 638 -32.05 10.26 -3.14
C ALA A 638 -31.86 11.79 -2.96
N ALA A 639 -32.97 12.55 -2.97
CA ALA A 639 -32.96 13.99 -2.78
C ALA A 639 -32.46 14.38 -1.38
N GLU A 640 -32.90 13.68 -0.32
CA GLU A 640 -32.44 13.95 1.05
C GLU A 640 -30.94 13.67 1.22
N ILE A 641 -30.44 12.58 0.63
CA ILE A 641 -29.01 12.23 0.66
C ILE A 641 -28.17 13.32 -0.02
N ILE A 642 -28.55 13.72 -1.24
CA ILE A 642 -27.84 14.76 -2.01
C ILE A 642 -27.90 16.10 -1.26
N GLN A 643 -29.08 16.50 -0.76
CA GLN A 643 -29.24 17.72 0.03
C GLN A 643 -28.35 17.72 1.27
N ARG A 644 -28.34 16.63 2.03
CA ARG A 644 -27.52 16.48 3.24
C ARG A 644 -26.03 16.59 2.92
N TRP A 645 -25.56 15.98 1.83
CA TRP A 645 -24.16 16.05 1.42
C TRP A 645 -23.76 17.47 1.01
N PHE A 646 -24.51 18.11 0.12
CA PHE A 646 -24.23 19.49 -0.31
C PHE A 646 -24.28 20.47 0.87
N LYS A 647 -25.25 20.31 1.78
CA LYS A 647 -25.32 21.09 3.02
C LYS A 647 -24.03 21.00 3.82
N ALA A 648 -23.54 19.77 4.05
CA ALA A 648 -22.36 19.53 4.87
C ALA A 648 -21.12 20.18 4.25
N ASP A 649 -20.92 20.03 2.94
CA ASP A 649 -19.75 20.60 2.26
C ASP A 649 -19.81 22.13 2.17
N LEU A 650 -20.95 22.70 1.74
CA LEU A 650 -21.13 24.15 1.60
C LEU A 650 -21.06 24.89 2.94
N SER A 651 -21.42 24.22 4.05
CA SER A 651 -21.38 24.80 5.40
C SER A 651 -20.04 24.60 6.12
N SER A 652 -19.13 23.77 5.59
CA SER A 652 -17.86 23.48 6.27
C SER A 652 -16.97 24.73 6.31
N PRO A 653 -16.19 25.00 7.37
CA PRO A 653 -15.22 26.09 7.36
C PRO A 653 -14.13 25.84 6.29
N PRO A 654 -13.55 26.87 5.67
CA PRO A 654 -12.34 26.70 4.87
C PRO A 654 -11.22 26.13 5.77
N GLN A 655 -10.47 25.14 5.27
CA GLN A 655 -9.29 24.59 5.95
C GLN A 655 -8.08 25.50 5.83
#